data_AF-A0A973M0J2-F1
#
_entry.id   AF-A0A973M0J2-F1
#
_cell.length_a   1.000
_cell.length_b   1.000
_cell.length_c   1.000
_cell.angle_alpha   90.00
_cell.angle_beta   90.00
_cell.angle_gamma   90.00
#
_symmetry.space_group_name_H-M   'P 1'
#
loop_
_entity.id
_entity.type
_entity.pdbx_description
1 polymer ?
#
loop_
_entity_poly.entity_id
_entity_poly.type
_entity_poly.pdbx_seq_one_letter_code
_entity_poly.pdbx_strand_id
1 'polypeptide(L)'
;MEIPPIEDRLHLECEVLVVGGGTAGTMAAITAAEQGARVLLLEKAHVRHSGALAMGMDGVNNAVIPGKATPEDYVAEITRANDGVVNQKTIYQTATRGHAMVRRLERYGVKFEKDEHGEYAVRRVHRSGSYVLPMPEGKDVKKVLYRVLRQRHIREKVRIENRVMPVRVLTSGGRAVGVAGFDTRSGRFVTVSAGAVILATGACGRLGLPASGYLYGTYENPANAGDGYAMAYHAGAELSGIECFQINPLIKDYNGPACAYVANPFGGYQVNNRGERFVDSDYWSGQMMAEVSAEIASARGPIYLKLSHLPGETVTAIENILHTTERPTRGTFHAGRGHDYRTHDVEMHVSEIGLCGGHSASGVWVDEHGATTVPGLYAAGDLACVPHNYMIGAFVFGDLAGAHAAAHHRAGGPLPQEQIDAAHELVYRPLRHPDGPPQQQVEYKLRRFVNDYVAPPKTGAKLEIALESFERMREEIASMGARTPHELMRCVEVDFIRDCAEMAARASLTRTESRWGLYHERADQPERDDEGWLFHLNLRRRGDGAMEFVKRPVEPYLVPVEEFAPVAAEPVTLGAAVATAVRRPAGERVAHAAVGRSPRILELNRLAEEQPSVDDLAPYLADPDPKVRRAAIATLTETVPEGTGPALVAALADPHGTVRRAAATGLVELVEVLPATPELG
;
A
#
# COMPACT_ATOMS: atom_id res chain seq x y z
N MET A 1 24.43 -7.97 13.73
CA MET A 1 23.52 -8.96 14.34
C MET A 1 23.77 -10.28 13.65
N GLU A 2 23.83 -11.39 14.37
CA GLU A 2 23.93 -12.73 13.77
C GLU A 2 22.54 -13.32 13.50
N ILE A 3 22.44 -14.22 12.54
CA ILE A 3 21.19 -14.94 12.24
C ILE A 3 20.94 -15.93 13.39
N PRO A 4 19.82 -15.81 14.14
CA PRO A 4 19.56 -16.72 15.25
C PRO A 4 19.28 -18.14 14.74
N PRO A 5 19.78 -19.19 15.40
CA PRO A 5 19.40 -20.57 15.10
C PRO A 5 17.89 -20.77 15.20
N ILE A 6 17.32 -21.62 14.34
CA ILE A 6 15.87 -21.82 14.27
C ILE A 6 15.33 -22.60 15.49
N GLU A 7 16.18 -23.40 16.12
CA GLU A 7 15.95 -24.10 17.38
C GLU A 7 15.79 -23.17 18.58
N ASP A 8 16.39 -21.98 18.55
CA ASP A 8 16.32 -20.98 19.63
C ASP A 8 15.05 -20.10 19.57
N ARG A 9 14.12 -20.45 18.66
CA ARG A 9 12.86 -19.71 18.49
C ARG A 9 12.04 -19.70 19.79
N LEU A 10 11.39 -18.57 20.04
CA LEU A 10 10.33 -18.52 21.04
C LEU A 10 9.08 -19.21 20.48
N HIS A 11 8.68 -20.31 21.10
CA HIS A 11 7.41 -20.96 20.80
C HIS A 11 6.30 -20.51 21.76
N LEU A 12 5.14 -20.15 21.23
CA LEU A 12 3.94 -19.78 21.98
C LEU A 12 2.74 -20.63 21.51
N GLU A 13 1.73 -20.74 22.36
CA GLU A 13 0.52 -21.49 22.05
C GLU A 13 -0.73 -20.78 22.57
N CYS A 14 -1.83 -20.89 21.84
CA CYS A 14 -3.14 -20.36 22.23
C CYS A 14 -4.29 -21.11 21.54
N GLU A 15 -5.51 -20.91 22.01
CA GLU A 15 -6.72 -21.43 21.34
C GLU A 15 -7.11 -20.53 20.17
N VAL A 16 -7.08 -19.21 20.40
CA VAL A 16 -7.35 -18.20 19.38
C VAL A 16 -6.16 -17.23 19.30
N LEU A 17 -5.54 -17.16 18.13
CA LEU A 17 -4.52 -16.17 17.82
C LEU A 17 -5.17 -14.98 17.11
N VAL A 18 -4.91 -13.77 17.58
CA VAL A 18 -5.29 -12.53 16.89
C VAL A 18 -4.03 -11.80 16.46
N VAL A 19 -3.91 -11.49 15.18
CA VAL A 19 -2.79 -10.76 14.58
C VAL A 19 -3.26 -9.37 14.17
N GLY A 20 -2.78 -8.34 14.88
CA GLY A 20 -3.18 -6.96 14.70
C GLY A 20 -4.03 -6.48 15.88
N GLY A 21 -3.54 -5.45 16.57
CA GLY A 21 -4.11 -4.82 17.75
C GLY A 21 -4.95 -3.59 17.44
N GLY A 22 -5.45 -3.43 16.22
CA GLY A 22 -6.39 -2.38 15.81
C GLY A 22 -7.76 -2.50 16.50
N THR A 23 -8.79 -1.82 15.98
CA THR A 23 -10.17 -1.91 16.52
C THR A 23 -10.74 -3.32 16.38
N ALA A 24 -10.69 -3.88 15.17
CA ALA A 24 -11.16 -5.23 14.86
C ALA A 24 -10.48 -6.28 15.72
N GLY A 25 -9.14 -6.31 15.75
CA GLY A 25 -8.41 -7.32 16.51
C GLY A 25 -8.55 -7.17 18.03
N THR A 26 -8.65 -5.93 18.54
CA THR A 26 -8.96 -5.75 19.97
C THR A 26 -10.35 -6.30 20.31
N MET A 27 -11.35 -6.03 19.46
CA MET A 27 -12.70 -6.55 19.67
C MET A 27 -12.75 -8.07 19.55
N ALA A 28 -12.05 -8.65 18.56
CA ALA A 28 -11.93 -10.10 18.40
C ALA A 28 -11.31 -10.76 19.63
N ALA A 29 -10.24 -10.19 20.18
CA ALA A 29 -9.59 -10.69 21.38
C ALA A 29 -10.50 -10.62 22.61
N ILE A 30 -11.23 -9.50 22.80
CA ILE A 30 -12.19 -9.34 23.89
C ILE A 30 -13.32 -10.37 23.75
N THR A 31 -13.95 -10.46 22.59
CA THR A 31 -15.07 -11.38 22.36
C THR A 31 -14.64 -12.85 22.51
N ALA A 32 -13.51 -13.26 21.93
CA ALA A 32 -13.01 -14.62 22.10
C ALA A 32 -12.75 -14.98 23.58
N ALA A 33 -12.20 -14.05 24.36
CA ALA A 33 -12.00 -14.23 25.79
C ALA A 33 -13.33 -14.29 26.58
N GLU A 34 -14.30 -13.44 26.24
CA GLU A 34 -15.66 -13.48 26.81
C GLU A 34 -16.32 -14.85 26.54
N GLN A 35 -16.06 -15.46 25.38
CA GLN A 35 -16.51 -16.81 25.02
C GLN A 35 -15.71 -17.96 25.68
N GLY A 36 -14.65 -17.66 26.44
CA GLY A 36 -13.90 -18.67 27.19
C GLY A 36 -12.51 -19.00 26.67
N ALA A 37 -12.15 -18.59 25.46
CA ALA A 37 -10.90 -18.99 24.83
C ALA A 37 -9.67 -18.33 25.47
N ARG A 38 -8.54 -19.05 25.49
CA ARG A 38 -7.20 -18.50 25.73
C ARG A 38 -6.70 -17.83 24.47
N VAL A 39 -6.53 -16.51 24.54
CA VAL A 39 -6.21 -15.65 23.41
C VAL A 39 -4.77 -15.16 23.49
N LEU A 40 -4.06 -15.21 22.36
CA LEU A 40 -2.82 -14.46 22.16
C LEU A 40 -3.08 -13.35 21.14
N LEU A 41 -2.85 -12.10 21.53
CA LEU A 41 -2.92 -10.93 20.66
C LEU A 41 -1.51 -10.45 20.32
N LEU A 42 -1.11 -10.61 19.05
CA LEU A 42 0.16 -10.11 18.52
C LEU A 42 -0.04 -8.75 17.87
N GLU A 43 0.88 -7.83 18.10
CA GLU A 43 0.88 -6.51 17.49
C GLU A 43 2.32 -6.08 17.14
N LYS A 44 2.56 -5.74 15.87
CA LYS A 44 3.86 -5.28 15.36
C LYS A 44 4.31 -3.95 15.99
N ALA A 45 3.37 -3.06 16.27
CA ALA A 45 3.57 -1.80 16.96
C ALA A 45 3.22 -1.94 18.45
N HIS A 46 2.17 -1.26 18.91
CA HIS A 46 1.71 -1.33 20.28
C HIS A 46 0.17 -1.24 20.35
N VAL A 47 -0.49 -2.21 20.99
CA VAL A 47 -1.97 -2.35 20.97
C VAL A 47 -2.73 -1.09 21.40
N ARG A 48 -2.13 -0.28 22.30
CA ARG A 48 -2.71 0.99 22.78
C ARG A 48 -2.77 2.08 21.71
N HIS A 49 -1.90 2.04 20.71
CA HIS A 49 -1.67 3.11 19.72
C HIS A 49 -1.45 2.57 18.29
N SER A 50 -2.02 1.41 17.98
CA SER A 50 -1.92 0.76 16.66
C SER A 50 -3.26 0.75 15.94
N GLY A 51 -3.22 0.42 14.65
CA GLY A 51 -4.36 0.48 13.73
C GLY A 51 -4.63 1.90 13.20
N ALA A 52 -5.62 2.01 12.33
CA ALA A 52 -6.04 3.29 11.73
C ALA A 52 -6.55 4.32 12.76
N LEU A 53 -7.08 3.84 13.90
CA LEU A 53 -7.63 4.67 14.99
C LEU A 53 -6.64 4.99 16.12
N ALA A 54 -5.33 4.85 15.87
CA ALA A 54 -4.31 5.08 16.90
C ALA A 54 -4.42 6.44 17.62
N MET A 55 -4.86 7.47 16.89
CA MET A 55 -4.99 8.85 17.38
C MET A 55 -6.45 9.28 17.64
N GLY A 56 -7.42 8.41 17.42
CA GLY A 56 -8.85 8.73 17.54
C GLY A 56 -9.62 8.66 16.23
N MET A 57 -10.91 8.96 16.34
CA MET A 57 -11.84 9.18 15.23
C MET A 57 -12.98 10.07 15.72
N ASP A 58 -13.39 11.05 14.93
CA ASP A 58 -14.43 12.04 15.21
C ASP A 58 -15.87 11.50 15.23
N GLY A 59 -16.13 10.36 14.59
CA GLY A 59 -17.45 9.73 14.59
C GLY A 59 -17.50 8.37 13.91
N VAL A 60 -18.65 7.71 14.02
CA VAL A 60 -18.98 6.51 13.24
C VAL A 60 -19.64 6.94 11.95
N ASN A 61 -19.02 6.67 10.80
CA ASN A 61 -19.54 7.15 9.50
C ASN A 61 -20.86 6.51 9.08
N ASN A 62 -21.03 5.22 9.40
CA ASN A 62 -22.10 4.36 8.87
C ASN A 62 -22.91 3.68 10.01
N ALA A 63 -23.37 4.44 11.00
CA ALA A 63 -24.17 3.90 12.09
C ALA A 63 -25.65 3.79 11.68
N VAL A 64 -26.14 2.55 11.51
CA VAL A 64 -27.59 2.29 11.37
C VAL A 64 -28.24 2.35 12.74
N ILE A 65 -28.94 3.45 13.02
CA ILE A 65 -29.65 3.68 14.29
C ILE A 65 -31.17 3.53 14.07
N PRO A 66 -31.88 2.71 14.88
CA PRO A 66 -33.32 2.56 14.79
C PRO A 66 -34.05 3.91 14.82
N GLY A 67 -35.02 4.09 13.92
CA GLY A 67 -35.77 5.34 13.78
C GLY A 67 -35.06 6.44 12.99
N LYS A 68 -33.79 6.26 12.60
CA LYS A 68 -33.03 7.18 11.74
C LYS A 68 -32.71 6.60 10.36
N ALA A 69 -32.40 5.30 10.31
CA ALA A 69 -32.16 4.54 9.08
C ALA A 69 -32.48 3.06 9.28
N THR A 70 -32.73 2.33 8.18
CA THR A 70 -32.93 0.87 8.21
C THR A 70 -31.70 0.12 7.70
N PRO A 71 -31.47 -1.14 8.13
CA PRO A 71 -30.44 -1.99 7.56
C PRO A 71 -30.55 -2.15 6.04
N GLU A 72 -31.77 -2.23 5.52
CA GLU A 72 -32.08 -2.41 4.11
C GLU A 72 -31.65 -1.20 3.28
N ASP A 73 -31.99 0.02 3.73
CA ASP A 73 -31.55 1.26 3.07
C ASP A 73 -30.02 1.31 2.99
N TYR A 74 -29.35 1.00 4.11
CA TYR A 74 -27.90 0.97 4.17
C TYR A 74 -27.30 -0.03 3.16
N VAL A 75 -27.82 -1.26 3.10
CA VAL A 75 -27.32 -2.29 2.19
C VAL A 75 -27.56 -1.92 0.73
N ALA A 76 -28.70 -1.34 0.41
CA ALA A 76 -29.00 -0.86 -0.94
C ALA A 76 -28.03 0.26 -1.37
N GLU A 77 -27.74 1.22 -0.50
CA GLU A 77 -26.79 2.30 -0.78
C GLU A 77 -25.36 1.80 -0.99
N ILE A 78 -24.86 0.91 -0.14
CA ILE A 78 -23.51 0.35 -0.32
C ILE A 78 -23.44 -0.48 -1.60
N THR A 79 -24.51 -1.20 -1.96
CA THR A 79 -24.59 -1.94 -3.22
C THR A 79 -24.49 -1.02 -4.42
N ARG A 80 -25.21 0.12 -4.42
CA ARG A 80 -25.11 1.14 -5.48
C ARG A 80 -23.74 1.78 -5.55
N ALA A 81 -23.16 2.15 -4.41
CA ALA A 81 -21.82 2.76 -4.34
C ALA A 81 -20.70 1.84 -4.86
N ASN A 82 -20.96 0.53 -4.97
CA ASN A 82 -20.02 -0.48 -5.45
C ASN A 82 -20.47 -1.09 -6.79
N ASP A 83 -21.27 -0.37 -7.57
CA ASP A 83 -21.72 -0.78 -8.91
C ASP A 83 -22.26 -2.23 -8.96
N GLY A 84 -23.01 -2.63 -7.91
CA GLY A 84 -23.62 -3.94 -7.78
C GLY A 84 -22.68 -5.08 -7.35
N VAL A 85 -21.36 -4.91 -7.36
CA VAL A 85 -20.42 -5.99 -7.03
C VAL A 85 -20.13 -6.01 -5.53
N VAL A 86 -21.02 -6.65 -4.77
CA VAL A 86 -20.90 -6.78 -3.31
C VAL A 86 -21.30 -8.17 -2.83
N ASN A 87 -20.86 -8.55 -1.63
CA ASN A 87 -21.48 -9.63 -0.86
C ASN A 87 -22.47 -9.01 0.13
N GLN A 88 -23.76 -8.99 -0.19
CA GLN A 88 -24.74 -8.34 0.68
C GLN A 88 -24.86 -9.00 2.07
N LYS A 89 -24.59 -10.31 2.20
CA LYS A 89 -24.65 -10.99 3.51
C LYS A 89 -23.68 -10.38 4.52
N THR A 90 -22.46 -10.02 4.09
CA THR A 90 -21.45 -9.42 4.98
C THR A 90 -21.78 -7.97 5.32
N ILE A 91 -22.28 -7.19 4.36
CA ILE A 91 -22.75 -5.81 4.59
C ILE A 91 -23.93 -5.80 5.56
N TYR A 92 -24.85 -6.75 5.41
CA TYR A 92 -26.05 -6.89 6.24
C TYR A 92 -25.70 -7.20 7.70
N GLN A 93 -24.62 -7.94 7.98
CA GLN A 93 -24.11 -8.12 9.35
C GLN A 93 -23.73 -6.78 10.00
N THR A 94 -23.03 -5.92 9.27
CA THR A 94 -22.65 -4.58 9.77
C THR A 94 -23.90 -3.73 10.04
N ALA A 95 -24.84 -3.74 9.10
CA ALA A 95 -26.08 -2.98 9.16
C ALA A 95 -26.94 -3.37 10.37
N THR A 96 -27.13 -4.67 10.59
CA THR A 96 -28.00 -5.19 11.64
C THR A 96 -27.36 -5.20 13.04
N ARG A 97 -26.04 -5.44 13.12
CA ARG A 97 -25.33 -5.51 14.41
C ARG A 97 -24.75 -4.18 14.86
N GLY A 98 -24.63 -3.20 13.96
CA GLY A 98 -24.01 -1.90 14.22
C GLY A 98 -24.56 -1.20 15.48
N HIS A 99 -25.89 -1.11 15.62
CA HIS A 99 -26.50 -0.49 16.79
C HIS A 99 -26.18 -1.22 18.10
N ALA A 100 -26.21 -2.56 18.11
CA ALA A 100 -25.84 -3.34 19.30
C ALA A 100 -24.37 -3.12 19.67
N MET A 101 -23.50 -2.96 18.66
CA MET A 101 -22.09 -2.64 18.85
C MET A 101 -21.88 -1.23 19.41
N VAL A 102 -22.60 -0.21 18.91
CA VAL A 102 -22.58 1.16 19.48
C VAL A 102 -22.91 1.12 20.97
N ARG A 103 -24.00 0.43 21.36
CA ARG A 103 -24.37 0.27 22.78
C ARG A 103 -23.31 -0.47 23.59
N ARG A 104 -22.60 -1.43 22.99
CA ARG A 104 -21.48 -2.15 23.65
C ARG A 104 -20.28 -1.21 23.87
N LEU A 105 -19.94 -0.40 22.88
CA LEU A 105 -18.87 0.60 22.99
C LEU A 105 -19.20 1.66 24.06
N GLU A 106 -20.45 2.09 24.18
CA GLU A 106 -20.89 2.96 25.30
C GLU A 106 -20.64 2.32 26.67
N ARG A 107 -20.99 1.03 26.83
CA ARG A 107 -20.71 0.31 28.09
C ARG A 107 -19.23 0.21 28.43
N TYR A 108 -18.36 0.21 27.42
CA TYR A 108 -16.91 0.27 27.62
C TYR A 108 -16.43 1.67 28.01
N GLY A 109 -17.21 2.71 27.70
CA GLY A 109 -16.93 4.11 28.03
C GLY A 109 -16.63 4.99 26.82
N VAL A 110 -16.94 4.55 25.60
CA VAL A 110 -16.93 5.42 24.40
C VAL A 110 -18.14 6.34 24.47
N LYS A 111 -17.95 7.64 24.21
CA LYS A 111 -19.03 8.63 24.22
C LYS A 111 -19.51 8.92 22.81
N PHE A 112 -20.82 8.87 22.62
CA PHE A 112 -21.50 9.30 21.40
C PHE A 112 -22.38 10.51 21.70
N GLU A 113 -22.49 11.40 20.73
CA GLU A 113 -23.33 12.60 20.85
C GLU A 113 -24.82 12.21 20.91
N LYS A 114 -25.54 12.83 21.85
CA LYS A 114 -26.97 12.65 22.08
C LYS A 114 -27.66 14.01 22.14
N ASP A 115 -28.90 14.07 21.67
CA ASP A 115 -29.72 15.27 21.74
C ASP A 115 -30.29 15.51 23.16
N GLU A 116 -31.07 16.57 23.31
CA GLU A 116 -31.70 16.97 24.58
C GLU A 116 -32.68 15.91 25.12
N HIS A 117 -33.14 14.99 24.28
CA HIS A 117 -34.02 13.88 24.65
C HIS A 117 -33.25 12.59 24.97
N GLY A 118 -31.92 12.60 24.84
CA GLY A 118 -31.06 11.44 25.08
C GLY A 118 -30.96 10.48 23.88
N GLU A 119 -31.52 10.84 22.73
CA GLU A 119 -31.46 10.07 21.49
C GLU A 119 -30.15 10.35 20.74
N TYR A 120 -29.65 9.40 19.96
CA TYR A 120 -28.39 9.59 19.22
C TYR A 120 -28.51 10.69 18.17
N ALA A 121 -27.60 11.67 18.24
CA ALA A 121 -27.54 12.82 17.35
C ALA A 121 -26.82 12.46 16.02
N VAL A 122 -27.53 11.77 15.12
CA VAL A 122 -26.97 11.33 13.83
C VAL A 122 -27.07 12.45 12.79
N ARG A 123 -25.95 12.77 12.13
CA ARG A 123 -25.85 13.83 11.11
C ARG A 123 -26.13 13.28 9.72
N ARG A 124 -26.79 14.10 8.90
CA ARG A 124 -27.05 13.80 7.49
C ARG A 124 -25.82 14.14 6.67
N VAL A 125 -25.24 13.11 6.06
CA VAL A 125 -24.14 13.25 5.08
C VAL A 125 -24.54 12.65 3.73
N HIS A 126 -25.63 11.89 3.69
CA HIS A 126 -26.14 11.28 2.48
C HIS A 126 -27.54 11.81 2.13
N ARG A 127 -27.92 11.77 0.84
CA ARG A 127 -29.28 12.12 0.40
C ARG A 127 -30.32 11.16 0.97
N SER A 128 -30.02 9.87 1.11
CA SER A 128 -30.97 8.86 1.60
C SER A 128 -30.94 8.57 3.10
N GLY A 129 -30.08 9.24 3.89
CA GLY A 129 -30.13 9.04 5.35
C GLY A 129 -29.11 9.80 6.19
N SER A 130 -29.35 9.77 7.49
CA SER A 130 -28.43 10.23 8.53
C SER A 130 -27.70 9.02 9.12
N TYR A 131 -26.39 8.95 8.91
CA TYR A 131 -25.57 7.80 9.31
C TYR A 131 -24.37 8.16 10.19
N VAL A 132 -23.95 9.45 10.20
CA VAL A 132 -22.74 9.86 10.93
C VAL A 132 -23.09 10.13 12.38
N LEU A 133 -22.59 9.29 13.29
CA LEU A 133 -22.75 9.45 14.74
C LEU A 133 -21.48 10.04 15.35
N PRO A 134 -21.48 11.32 15.77
CA PRO A 134 -20.29 11.96 16.32
C PRO A 134 -19.84 11.34 17.65
N MET A 135 -18.52 11.42 17.88
CA MET A 135 -17.83 10.92 19.06
C MET A 135 -16.97 12.03 19.70
N PRO A 136 -17.55 12.83 20.62
CA PRO A 136 -16.86 13.98 21.20
C PRO A 136 -15.52 13.67 21.89
N GLU A 137 -15.33 12.44 22.39
CA GLU A 137 -14.09 11.96 23.03
C GLU A 137 -13.44 10.82 22.24
N GLY A 138 -13.62 10.83 20.91
CA GLY A 138 -13.16 9.76 20.03
C GLY A 138 -11.65 9.50 20.04
N LYS A 139 -10.84 10.48 20.44
CA LYS A 139 -9.38 10.33 20.69
C LYS A 139 -9.02 9.26 21.73
N ASP A 140 -9.95 8.90 22.60
CA ASP A 140 -9.71 7.96 23.70
C ASP A 140 -10.19 6.54 23.43
N VAL A 141 -10.83 6.25 22.29
CA VAL A 141 -11.40 4.93 21.95
C VAL A 141 -10.39 3.80 22.15
N LYS A 142 -9.16 3.93 21.62
CA LYS A 142 -8.12 2.92 21.80
C LYS A 142 -7.67 2.75 23.25
N LYS A 143 -7.69 3.82 24.06
CA LYS A 143 -7.40 3.75 25.50
C LYS A 143 -8.54 3.07 26.26
N VAL A 144 -9.79 3.33 25.87
CA VAL A 144 -10.98 2.66 26.42
C VAL A 144 -10.89 1.15 26.17
N LEU A 145 -10.67 0.74 24.93
CA LEU A 145 -10.51 -0.68 24.57
C LEU A 145 -9.33 -1.34 25.30
N TYR A 146 -8.20 -0.63 25.41
CA TYR A 146 -7.06 -1.11 26.18
C TYR A 146 -7.39 -1.31 27.66
N ARG A 147 -8.21 -0.43 28.26
CA ARG A 147 -8.69 -0.61 29.64
C ARG A 147 -9.54 -1.87 29.78
N VAL A 148 -10.41 -2.16 28.80
CA VAL A 148 -11.21 -3.40 28.77
C VAL A 148 -10.31 -4.64 28.72
N LEU A 149 -9.31 -4.66 27.82
CA LEU A 149 -8.31 -5.73 27.74
C LEU A 149 -7.54 -5.96 29.06
N ARG A 150 -7.44 -4.93 29.91
CA ARG A 150 -6.77 -4.99 31.21
C ARG A 150 -7.69 -5.28 32.39
N GLN A 151 -9.00 -5.40 32.17
CA GLN A 151 -9.92 -5.87 33.21
C GLN A 151 -9.55 -7.30 33.62
N ARG A 152 -9.73 -7.63 34.91
CA ARG A 152 -9.23 -8.88 35.48
C ARG A 152 -9.73 -10.13 34.74
N HIS A 153 -11.02 -10.21 34.44
CA HIS A 153 -11.62 -11.37 33.78
C HIS A 153 -11.21 -11.52 32.30
N ILE A 154 -10.74 -10.45 31.66
CA ILE A 154 -10.20 -10.49 30.28
C ILE A 154 -8.70 -10.77 30.29
N ARG A 155 -7.92 -10.08 31.13
CA ARG A 155 -6.45 -10.22 31.17
C ARG A 155 -5.98 -11.61 31.59
N GLU A 156 -6.80 -12.36 32.32
CA GLU A 156 -6.53 -13.75 32.69
C GLU A 156 -6.62 -14.70 31.48
N LYS A 157 -7.30 -14.29 30.41
CA LYS A 157 -7.48 -15.06 29.16
C LYS A 157 -6.72 -14.49 27.97
N VAL A 158 -6.44 -13.18 27.95
CA VAL A 158 -5.75 -12.50 26.84
C VAL A 158 -4.31 -12.16 27.19
N ARG A 159 -3.37 -12.85 26.53
CA ARG A 159 -1.95 -12.47 26.50
C ARG A 159 -1.70 -11.50 25.35
N ILE A 160 -0.96 -10.41 25.59
CA ILE A 160 -0.64 -9.40 24.58
C ILE A 160 0.87 -9.38 24.39
N GLU A 161 1.33 -9.58 23.15
CA GLU A 161 2.73 -9.45 22.76
C GLU A 161 2.87 -8.33 21.74
N ASN A 162 3.40 -7.20 22.20
CA ASN A 162 3.73 -6.08 21.32
C ASN A 162 5.10 -6.32 20.69
N ARG A 163 5.35 -5.65 19.56
CA ARG A 163 6.59 -5.74 18.77
C ARG A 163 6.82 -7.07 18.10
N VAL A 164 5.83 -7.95 17.99
CA VAL A 164 5.93 -9.19 17.21
C VAL A 164 5.28 -8.98 15.84
N MET A 165 6.04 -9.19 14.77
CA MET A 165 5.54 -9.16 13.40
C MET A 165 5.47 -10.59 12.84
N PRO A 166 4.27 -11.18 12.75
CA PRO A 166 4.04 -12.35 11.92
C PRO A 166 4.35 -12.05 10.45
N VAL A 167 4.96 -13.02 9.78
CA VAL A 167 5.34 -12.92 8.36
C VAL A 167 4.72 -14.01 7.50
N ARG A 168 4.26 -15.11 8.12
CA ARG A 168 3.54 -16.20 7.47
C ARG A 168 2.46 -16.75 8.40
N VAL A 169 1.30 -17.04 7.84
CA VAL A 169 0.34 -17.99 8.43
C VAL A 169 0.79 -19.39 8.02
N LEU A 170 0.87 -20.28 9.00
CA LEU A 170 1.29 -21.66 8.78
C LEU A 170 0.06 -22.53 8.54
N THR A 171 0.10 -23.39 7.52
CA THR A 171 -1.01 -24.26 7.14
C THR A 171 -0.63 -25.73 7.12
N SER A 172 -1.49 -26.60 7.65
CA SER A 172 -1.34 -28.06 7.61
C SER A 172 -2.67 -28.70 7.22
N GLY A 173 -2.66 -29.60 6.23
CA GLY A 173 -3.89 -30.20 5.68
C GLY A 173 -4.88 -29.16 5.15
N GLY A 174 -4.40 -28.04 4.59
CA GLY A 174 -5.22 -26.93 4.11
C GLY A 174 -5.85 -26.06 5.20
N ARG A 175 -5.59 -26.32 6.49
CA ARG A 175 -6.09 -25.52 7.63
C ARG A 175 -4.99 -24.61 8.16
N ALA A 176 -5.32 -23.39 8.60
CA ALA A 176 -4.40 -22.58 9.39
C ALA A 176 -4.18 -23.17 10.78
N VAL A 177 -2.91 -23.30 11.18
CA VAL A 177 -2.49 -23.93 12.45
C VAL A 177 -1.61 -23.02 13.31
N GLY A 178 -1.26 -21.82 12.83
CA GLY A 178 -0.36 -20.93 13.55
C GLY A 178 0.23 -19.83 12.68
N VAL A 179 1.26 -19.17 13.22
CA VAL A 179 2.07 -18.18 12.48
C VAL A 179 3.56 -18.35 12.79
N ALA A 180 4.39 -17.85 11.88
CA ALA A 180 5.81 -17.59 12.11
C ALA A 180 6.11 -16.10 11.90
N GLY A 181 7.05 -15.57 12.66
CA GLY A 181 7.42 -14.16 12.65
C GLY A 181 8.61 -13.89 13.53
N PHE A 182 8.81 -12.63 13.91
CA PHE A 182 9.89 -12.28 14.83
C PHE A 182 9.54 -11.04 15.67
N ASP A 183 10.26 -10.90 16.78
CA ASP A 183 10.21 -9.71 17.60
C ASP A 183 11.05 -8.61 16.94
N THR A 184 10.38 -7.57 16.46
CA THR A 184 10.95 -6.41 15.75
C THR A 184 11.87 -5.54 16.61
N ARG A 185 11.93 -5.78 17.93
CA ARG A 185 12.83 -5.09 18.86
C ARG A 185 14.04 -5.94 19.21
N SER A 186 13.84 -7.21 19.57
CA SER A 186 14.95 -8.09 19.97
C SER A 186 15.59 -8.84 18.81
N GLY A 187 14.89 -8.98 17.68
CA GLY A 187 15.31 -9.80 16.55
C GLY A 187 15.12 -11.30 16.78
N ARG A 188 14.44 -11.71 17.86
CA ARG A 188 14.20 -13.13 18.17
C ARG A 188 13.11 -13.71 17.27
N PHE A 189 13.37 -14.88 16.70
CA PHE A 189 12.37 -15.61 15.90
C PHE A 189 11.25 -16.16 16.79
N VAL A 190 10.01 -16.08 16.32
CA VAL A 190 8.80 -16.45 17.08
C VAL A 190 7.91 -17.34 16.23
N THR A 191 7.43 -18.44 16.81
CA THR A 191 6.35 -19.24 16.24
C THR A 191 5.20 -19.38 17.22
N VAL A 192 3.98 -19.44 16.69
CA VAL A 192 2.78 -19.62 17.50
C VAL A 192 1.96 -20.76 16.94
N SER A 193 1.63 -21.76 17.75
CA SER A 193 0.59 -22.74 17.45
C SER A 193 -0.77 -22.22 17.90
N ALA A 194 -1.78 -22.27 17.03
CA ALA A 194 -3.10 -21.74 17.31
C ALA A 194 -4.22 -22.63 16.78
N GLY A 195 -5.30 -22.74 17.55
CA GLY A 195 -6.48 -23.49 17.11
C GLY A 195 -7.33 -22.78 16.07
N ALA A 196 -7.26 -21.45 16.05
CA ALA A 196 -7.78 -20.54 15.03
C ALA A 196 -6.89 -19.29 14.95
N VAL A 197 -6.78 -18.70 13.77
CA VAL A 197 -5.99 -17.48 13.50
C VAL A 197 -6.90 -16.41 12.92
N ILE A 198 -6.92 -15.23 13.54
CA ILE A 198 -7.67 -14.05 13.07
C ILE A 198 -6.67 -13.00 12.60
N LEU A 199 -6.70 -12.65 11.31
CA LEU A 199 -5.95 -11.54 10.76
C LEU A 199 -6.77 -10.24 10.84
N ALA A 200 -6.25 -9.26 11.56
CA ALA A 200 -6.86 -7.94 11.75
C ALA A 200 -5.79 -6.83 11.58
N THR A 201 -4.95 -6.98 10.56
CA THR A 201 -3.74 -6.17 10.33
C THR A 201 -3.98 -4.85 9.60
N GLY A 202 -5.22 -4.58 9.17
CA GLY A 202 -5.59 -3.36 8.47
C GLY A 202 -5.27 -3.38 6.96
N ALA A 203 -5.21 -2.19 6.37
CA ALA A 203 -5.03 -1.94 4.94
C ALA A 203 -3.60 -2.25 4.43
N CYS A 204 -3.41 -2.21 3.10
CA CYS A 204 -2.11 -2.00 2.46
C CYS A 204 -2.00 -0.53 2.05
N GLY A 205 -1.65 0.31 3.02
CA GLY A 205 -1.56 1.76 2.86
C GLY A 205 -0.30 2.23 2.16
N ARG A 206 0.80 1.48 2.30
CA ARG A 206 2.09 1.76 1.64
C ARG A 206 2.23 1.09 0.27
N LEU A 207 1.12 0.90 -0.44
CA LEU A 207 1.14 0.37 -1.80
C LEU A 207 1.65 1.43 -2.79
N GLY A 208 0.93 2.54 -2.92
CA GLY A 208 1.37 3.70 -3.71
C GLY A 208 2.38 4.58 -2.97
N LEU A 209 3.01 5.50 -3.68
CA LEU A 209 3.93 6.52 -3.16
C LEU A 209 3.19 7.86 -2.95
N PRO A 210 3.28 8.50 -1.78
CA PRO A 210 2.56 9.74 -1.51
C PRO A 210 3.18 10.93 -2.24
N ALA A 211 2.34 11.89 -2.63
CA ALA A 211 2.76 13.12 -3.32
C ALA A 211 3.54 14.12 -2.43
N SER A 212 3.58 13.89 -1.11
CA SER A 212 4.25 14.79 -0.16
C SER A 212 5.78 14.70 -0.15
N GLY A 213 6.36 13.74 -0.87
CA GLY A 213 7.81 13.49 -0.89
C GLY A 213 8.34 12.70 0.31
N TYR A 214 7.50 12.36 1.29
CA TYR A 214 7.87 11.53 2.43
C TYR A 214 7.45 10.08 2.22
N LEU A 215 8.40 9.13 2.21
CA LEU A 215 8.12 7.70 1.98
C LEU A 215 7.02 7.13 2.90
N TYR A 216 6.97 7.57 4.14
CA TYR A 216 6.00 7.12 5.15
C TYR A 216 4.85 8.12 5.38
N GLY A 217 4.72 9.14 4.54
CA GLY A 217 3.67 10.14 4.61
C GLY A 217 2.39 9.69 3.92
N THR A 218 1.84 8.54 4.29
CA THR A 218 0.65 7.95 3.65
C THR A 218 -0.65 8.39 4.33
N TYR A 219 -1.79 8.25 3.64
CA TYR A 219 -3.13 8.43 4.23
C TYR A 219 -3.36 7.45 5.38
N GLU A 220 -3.06 6.18 5.12
CA GLU A 220 -3.14 5.09 6.09
C GLU A 220 -1.94 5.09 7.04
N ASN A 221 -2.06 4.35 8.15
CA ASN A 221 -0.99 4.21 9.13
C ASN A 221 0.30 3.68 8.45
N PRO A 222 1.48 4.29 8.68
CA PRO A 222 2.74 3.83 8.08
C PRO A 222 3.16 2.39 8.41
N ALA A 223 2.55 1.76 9.42
CA ALA A 223 2.73 0.34 9.73
C ALA A 223 1.97 -0.59 8.76
N ASN A 224 1.01 -0.08 7.97
CA ASN A 224 0.14 -0.82 7.08
C ASN A 224 0.85 -1.14 5.74
N ALA A 225 1.71 -2.14 5.75
CA ALA A 225 2.50 -2.58 4.60
C ALA A 225 1.79 -3.61 3.69
N GLY A 226 0.60 -4.08 4.08
CA GLY A 226 -0.07 -5.20 3.40
C GLY A 226 0.37 -6.59 3.88
N ASP A 227 0.90 -6.68 5.10
CA ASP A 227 1.31 -7.95 5.73
C ASP A 227 0.17 -8.98 5.82
N GLY A 228 -1.03 -8.57 6.22
CA GLY A 228 -2.20 -9.47 6.24
C GLY A 228 -2.61 -9.99 4.87
N TYR A 229 -2.53 -9.15 3.82
CA TYR A 229 -2.86 -9.52 2.44
C TYR A 229 -1.88 -10.59 1.94
N ALA A 230 -0.58 -10.33 2.11
CA ALA A 230 0.46 -11.27 1.75
C ALA A 230 0.35 -12.58 2.55
N MET A 231 0.15 -12.51 3.87
CA MET A 231 -0.01 -13.71 4.70
C MET A 231 -1.22 -14.55 4.32
N ALA A 232 -2.37 -13.93 4.03
CA ALA A 232 -3.57 -14.62 3.58
C ALA A 232 -3.36 -15.29 2.22
N TYR A 233 -2.77 -14.57 1.26
CA TYR A 233 -2.46 -15.10 -0.07
C TYR A 233 -1.52 -16.32 0.02
N HIS A 234 -0.44 -16.23 0.80
CA HIS A 234 0.51 -17.33 0.97
C HIS A 234 -0.07 -18.53 1.72
N ALA A 235 -1.09 -18.32 2.56
CA ALA A 235 -1.85 -19.40 3.20
C ALA A 235 -2.85 -20.09 2.25
N GLY A 236 -3.03 -19.57 1.03
CA GLY A 236 -4.01 -20.09 0.06
C GLY A 236 -5.42 -19.53 0.26
N ALA A 237 -5.60 -18.49 1.08
CA ALA A 237 -6.89 -17.81 1.19
C ALA A 237 -7.18 -17.05 -0.09
N GLU A 238 -8.47 -16.89 -0.39
CA GLU A 238 -8.90 -16.07 -1.50
C GLU A 238 -8.97 -14.61 -1.09
N LEU A 239 -8.55 -13.74 -1.99
CA LEU A 239 -8.68 -12.29 -1.89
C LEU A 239 -9.55 -11.81 -3.05
N SER A 240 -10.35 -10.78 -2.84
CA SER A 240 -11.25 -10.24 -3.87
C SER A 240 -11.10 -8.73 -4.00
N GLY A 241 -11.47 -8.22 -5.18
CA GLY A 241 -11.51 -6.79 -5.48
C GLY A 241 -10.16 -6.11 -5.36
N ILE A 242 -9.05 -6.85 -5.48
CA ILE A 242 -7.69 -6.33 -5.27
C ILE A 242 -7.33 -5.25 -6.30
N GLU A 243 -8.03 -5.21 -7.43
CA GLU A 243 -7.97 -4.18 -8.45
C GLU A 243 -8.85 -2.95 -8.19
N CYS A 244 -9.70 -2.96 -7.15
CA CYS A 244 -10.52 -1.84 -6.68
C CYS A 244 -9.79 -1.11 -5.56
N PHE A 245 -9.09 -0.03 -5.92
CA PHE A 245 -8.18 0.66 -5.01
C PHE A 245 -8.89 1.67 -4.12
N GLN A 246 -8.36 1.87 -2.91
CA GLN A 246 -8.71 3.00 -2.07
C GLN A 246 -7.96 4.25 -2.54
N ILE A 247 -8.70 5.34 -2.79
CA ILE A 247 -8.17 6.67 -3.09
C ILE A 247 -9.01 7.69 -2.32
N ASN A 248 -8.37 8.63 -1.64
CA ASN A 248 -9.02 9.59 -0.77
C ASN A 248 -8.53 11.02 -1.08
N PRO A 249 -9.34 12.08 -0.95
CA PRO A 249 -8.88 13.44 -0.91
C PRO A 249 -8.15 13.74 0.41
N LEU A 250 -6.97 14.32 0.24
CA LEU A 250 -6.05 14.81 1.25
C LEU A 250 -6.00 16.33 1.24
N ILE A 251 -5.47 16.90 2.31
CA ILE A 251 -4.99 18.27 2.27
C ILE A 251 -3.64 18.28 1.54
N LYS A 252 -3.41 19.25 0.66
CA LYS A 252 -2.13 19.36 -0.06
C LYS A 252 -0.97 19.56 0.92
N ASP A 253 0.10 18.79 0.73
CA ASP A 253 1.32 18.78 1.56
C ASP A 253 1.11 18.44 3.05
N TYR A 254 -0.05 17.90 3.38
CA TYR A 254 -0.41 17.39 4.69
C TYR A 254 -0.97 15.98 4.53
N ASN A 255 -0.22 14.98 4.98
CA ASN A 255 -0.62 13.56 4.89
C ASN A 255 -1.71 13.23 5.91
N GLY A 256 -2.83 13.94 5.83
CA GLY A 256 -4.01 13.76 6.64
C GLY A 256 -5.27 14.00 5.81
N PRO A 257 -6.38 13.33 6.18
CA PRO A 257 -7.65 13.47 5.48
C PRO A 257 -8.06 14.95 5.36
N ALA A 258 -8.66 15.31 4.23
CA ALA A 258 -9.35 16.60 4.12
C ALA A 258 -10.48 16.72 5.17
N CYS A 259 -11.03 15.57 5.59
CA CYS A 259 -12.14 15.41 6.55
C CYS A 259 -13.41 16.14 6.07
N ALA A 260 -13.78 15.96 4.80
CA ALA A 260 -15.04 16.48 4.26
C ALA A 260 -16.27 15.99 5.05
N TYR A 261 -16.23 14.78 5.64
CA TYR A 261 -17.27 14.27 6.55
C TYR A 261 -17.50 15.14 7.79
N VAL A 262 -16.50 15.90 8.24
CA VAL A 262 -16.65 16.91 9.30
C VAL A 262 -17.17 18.20 8.72
N ALA A 263 -16.52 18.71 7.67
CA ALA A 263 -16.80 20.04 7.13
C ALA A 263 -18.16 20.16 6.43
N ASN A 264 -18.55 19.15 5.65
CA ASN A 264 -19.77 19.18 4.83
C ASN A 264 -21.06 19.31 5.67
N PRO A 265 -21.23 18.60 6.80
CA PRO A 265 -22.37 18.81 7.70
C PRO A 265 -22.49 20.24 8.24
N PHE A 266 -21.37 20.97 8.35
CA PHE A 266 -21.35 22.37 8.77
C PHE A 266 -21.48 23.35 7.59
N GLY A 267 -21.70 22.86 6.37
CA GLY A 267 -21.87 23.69 5.17
C GLY A 267 -20.60 23.97 4.39
N GLY A 268 -19.48 23.30 4.70
CA GLY A 268 -18.28 23.28 3.86
C GLY A 268 -18.52 22.49 2.56
N TYR A 269 -17.79 22.82 1.49
CA TYR A 269 -17.91 22.12 0.20
C TYR A 269 -16.65 22.27 -0.65
N GLN A 270 -16.49 21.41 -1.66
CA GLN A 270 -15.34 21.46 -2.56
C GLN A 270 -15.58 22.47 -3.69
N VAL A 271 -14.55 23.26 -4.01
CA VAL A 271 -14.54 24.23 -5.12
C VAL A 271 -13.26 24.15 -5.93
N ASN A 272 -13.31 24.61 -7.17
CA ASN A 272 -12.14 24.75 -8.03
C ASN A 272 -11.45 26.12 -7.87
N ASN A 273 -10.45 26.43 -8.70
CA ASN A 273 -9.71 27.69 -8.64
C ASN A 273 -10.54 28.95 -8.95
N ARG A 274 -11.77 28.78 -9.46
CA ARG A 274 -12.73 29.86 -9.73
C ARG A 274 -13.77 30.03 -8.62
N GLY A 275 -13.72 29.18 -7.60
CA GLY A 275 -14.73 29.13 -6.53
C GLY A 275 -16.03 28.43 -6.93
N GLU A 276 -16.05 27.72 -8.07
CA GLU A 276 -17.21 26.98 -8.55
C GLU A 276 -17.24 25.58 -7.93
N ARG A 277 -18.44 25.10 -7.58
CA ARG A 277 -18.65 23.70 -7.18
C ARG A 277 -18.56 22.80 -8.41
N PHE A 278 -17.90 21.66 -8.26
CA PHE A 278 -17.64 20.73 -9.37
C PHE A 278 -17.96 19.26 -9.06
N VAL A 279 -18.19 18.91 -7.79
CA VAL A 279 -18.52 17.53 -7.38
C VAL A 279 -20.03 17.37 -7.41
N ASP A 280 -20.49 16.40 -8.20
CA ASP A 280 -21.91 16.03 -8.32
C ASP A 280 -22.23 14.78 -7.48
N SER A 281 -21.25 13.89 -7.26
CA SER A 281 -21.41 12.70 -6.42
C SER A 281 -21.61 13.05 -4.94
N ASP A 282 -22.73 12.63 -4.36
CA ASP A 282 -23.07 12.88 -2.95
C ASP A 282 -22.46 11.84 -1.98
N TYR A 283 -21.77 10.81 -2.49
CA TYR A 283 -21.16 9.76 -1.68
C TYR A 283 -19.68 9.60 -2.00
N TRP A 284 -18.90 9.21 -0.99
CA TRP A 284 -17.50 8.89 -1.14
C TRP A 284 -17.32 7.57 -1.87
N SER A 285 -17.06 7.68 -3.16
CA SER A 285 -16.94 6.58 -4.10
C SER A 285 -15.78 6.87 -5.05
N GLY A 286 -15.36 5.85 -5.80
CA GLY A 286 -14.41 6.10 -6.86
C GLY A 286 -14.97 6.99 -7.98
N GLN A 287 -16.30 7.12 -8.12
CA GLN A 287 -16.92 8.12 -9.00
C GLN A 287 -16.62 9.55 -8.53
N MET A 288 -16.80 9.85 -7.24
CA MET A 288 -16.40 11.13 -6.66
C MET A 288 -14.91 11.40 -6.88
N MET A 289 -14.06 10.38 -6.73
CA MET A 289 -12.62 10.54 -6.97
C MET A 289 -12.28 10.75 -8.44
N ALA A 290 -13.06 10.19 -9.38
CA ALA A 290 -12.91 10.47 -10.80
C ALA A 290 -13.21 11.94 -11.12
N GLU A 291 -14.30 12.50 -10.57
CA GLU A 291 -14.63 13.93 -10.70
C GLU A 291 -13.53 14.82 -10.11
N VAL A 292 -13.04 14.50 -8.91
CA VAL A 292 -11.93 15.21 -8.26
C VAL A 292 -10.65 15.16 -9.09
N SER A 293 -10.28 13.98 -9.59
CA SER A 293 -9.08 13.80 -10.42
C SER A 293 -9.17 14.57 -11.73
N ALA A 294 -10.33 14.51 -12.40
CA ALA A 294 -10.59 15.23 -13.64
C ALA A 294 -10.53 16.76 -13.42
N GLU A 295 -11.10 17.27 -12.32
CA GLU A 295 -11.06 18.70 -12.01
C GLU A 295 -9.63 19.18 -11.74
N ILE A 296 -8.86 18.44 -10.94
CA ILE A 296 -7.44 18.73 -10.64
C ILE A 296 -6.61 18.78 -11.92
N ALA A 297 -6.85 17.86 -12.87
CA ALA A 297 -6.13 17.79 -14.13
C ALA A 297 -6.57 18.85 -15.17
N SER A 298 -7.69 19.54 -14.93
CA SER A 298 -8.23 20.55 -15.84
C SER A 298 -7.60 21.93 -15.64
N ALA A 299 -7.88 22.87 -16.54
CA ALA A 299 -7.50 24.28 -16.39
C ALA A 299 -8.18 24.99 -15.21
N ARG A 300 -9.15 24.35 -14.55
CA ARG A 300 -9.84 24.85 -13.36
C ARG A 300 -9.22 24.35 -12.04
N GLY A 301 -8.26 23.42 -12.09
CA GLY A 301 -7.46 23.05 -10.93
C GLY A 301 -6.55 24.20 -10.46
N PRO A 302 -6.05 24.20 -9.21
CA PRO A 302 -6.27 23.22 -8.14
C PRO A 302 -7.66 23.32 -7.49
N ILE A 303 -7.94 22.43 -6.53
CA ILE A 303 -9.21 22.37 -5.80
C ILE A 303 -9.02 22.71 -4.31
N TYR A 304 -10.10 23.15 -3.68
CA TYR A 304 -10.10 23.63 -2.30
C TYR A 304 -11.34 23.14 -1.52
N LEU A 305 -11.18 22.86 -0.24
CA LEU A 305 -12.28 22.78 0.73
C LEU A 305 -12.62 24.20 1.17
N LYS A 306 -13.80 24.68 0.75
CA LYS A 306 -14.29 26.01 1.05
C LYS A 306 -14.91 26.08 2.43
N LEU A 307 -14.32 26.91 3.29
CA LEU A 307 -14.75 27.13 4.68
C LEU A 307 -14.93 28.63 5.01
N SER A 308 -14.34 29.52 4.20
CA SER A 308 -14.26 30.95 4.52
C SER A 308 -15.60 31.68 4.54
N HIS A 309 -16.66 31.07 3.98
CA HIS A 309 -18.03 31.62 4.01
C HIS A 309 -18.77 31.29 5.31
N LEU A 310 -18.25 30.37 6.13
CA LEU A 310 -18.93 29.92 7.33
C LEU A 310 -18.81 30.95 8.46
N PRO A 311 -19.83 31.05 9.34
CA PRO A 311 -19.75 31.88 10.54
C PRO A 311 -18.54 31.50 11.41
N GLY A 312 -17.95 32.48 12.09
CA GLY A 312 -16.74 32.27 12.90
C GLY A 312 -16.91 31.23 14.02
N GLU A 313 -18.11 31.08 14.57
CA GLU A 313 -18.43 30.03 15.56
C GLU A 313 -18.39 28.63 14.93
N THR A 314 -18.90 28.49 13.71
CA THR A 314 -18.90 27.23 12.96
C THR A 314 -17.49 26.82 12.59
N VAL A 315 -16.66 27.79 12.14
CA VAL A 315 -15.24 27.54 11.88
C VAL A 315 -14.52 27.08 13.14
N THR A 316 -14.76 27.73 14.29
CA THR A 316 -14.18 27.32 15.58
C THR A 316 -14.59 25.89 15.95
N ALA A 317 -15.85 25.49 15.71
CA ALA A 317 -16.30 24.12 15.95
C ALA A 317 -15.58 23.09 15.06
N ILE A 318 -15.41 23.42 13.76
CA ILE A 318 -14.65 22.60 12.82
C ILE A 318 -13.19 22.48 13.25
N GLU A 319 -12.54 23.58 13.60
CA GLU A 319 -11.15 23.60 14.11
C GLU A 319 -11.01 22.71 15.34
N ASN A 320 -11.92 22.82 16.31
CA ASN A 320 -11.89 22.00 17.51
C ASN A 320 -11.97 20.49 17.19
N ILE A 321 -12.82 20.07 16.26
CA ILE A 321 -12.90 18.65 15.86
C ILE A 321 -11.61 18.23 15.14
N LEU A 322 -11.22 18.99 14.12
CA LEU A 322 -10.14 18.61 13.20
C LEU A 322 -8.75 18.71 13.84
N HIS A 323 -8.51 19.71 14.69
CA HIS A 323 -7.22 20.00 15.31
C HIS A 323 -7.04 19.33 16.67
N THR A 324 -8.06 18.68 17.24
CA THR A 324 -7.90 18.00 18.54
C THR A 324 -8.18 16.50 18.49
N THR A 325 -9.06 16.06 17.59
CA THR A 325 -9.48 14.65 17.50
C THR A 325 -8.90 14.00 16.25
N GLU A 326 -9.20 14.52 15.06
CA GLU A 326 -8.79 13.88 13.81
C GLU A 326 -7.27 13.86 13.63
N ARG A 327 -6.65 15.04 13.66
CA ARG A 327 -5.19 15.16 13.56
C ARG A 327 -4.69 16.39 14.34
N PRO A 328 -4.11 16.20 15.54
CA PRO A 328 -3.59 17.31 16.34
C PRO A 328 -2.56 18.20 15.63
N THR A 329 -1.82 17.64 14.69
CA THR A 329 -0.82 18.37 13.88
C THR A 329 -1.44 19.31 12.84
N ARG A 330 -2.76 19.24 12.58
CA ARG A 330 -3.44 20.04 11.55
C ARG A 330 -3.42 21.52 11.88
N GLY A 331 -3.66 21.87 13.15
CA GLY A 331 -3.60 23.26 13.61
C GLY A 331 -2.21 23.86 13.41
N THR A 332 -1.16 23.15 13.83
CA THR A 332 0.24 23.57 13.63
C THR A 332 0.59 23.69 12.16
N PHE A 333 0.10 22.76 11.32
CA PHE A 333 0.32 22.80 9.87
C PHE A 333 -0.23 24.06 9.21
N HIS A 334 -1.46 24.46 9.54
CA HIS A 334 -2.08 25.67 8.99
C HIS A 334 -1.48 26.94 9.58
N ALA A 335 -1.25 26.99 10.90
CA ALA A 335 -0.60 28.11 11.56
C ALA A 335 0.81 28.39 11.00
N GLY A 336 1.60 27.34 10.74
CA GLY A 336 2.93 27.47 10.13
C GLY A 336 2.94 28.01 8.69
N ARG A 337 1.78 28.01 8.02
CA ARG A 337 1.57 28.62 6.69
C ARG A 337 0.88 29.98 6.74
N GLY A 338 0.50 30.46 7.93
CA GLY A 338 -0.34 31.65 8.07
C GLY A 338 -1.75 31.46 7.51
N HIS A 339 -2.24 30.21 7.39
CA HIS A 339 -3.57 29.91 6.89
C HIS A 339 -4.59 29.89 8.05
N ASP A 340 -5.70 30.61 7.87
CA ASP A 340 -6.88 30.60 8.75
C ASP A 340 -8.11 30.26 7.91
N TYR A 341 -8.91 29.29 8.34
CA TYR A 341 -10.12 28.85 7.63
C TYR A 341 -11.14 29.98 7.41
N ARG A 342 -11.11 31.04 8.22
CA ARG A 342 -11.99 32.23 8.07
C ARG A 342 -11.61 33.08 6.87
N THR A 343 -10.38 32.96 6.38
CA THR A 343 -9.83 33.83 5.33
C THR A 343 -9.26 33.05 4.14
N HIS A 344 -8.94 31.77 4.33
CA HIS A 344 -8.31 30.90 3.34
C HIS A 344 -9.08 29.58 3.22
N ASP A 345 -9.36 29.19 1.98
CA ASP A 345 -9.85 27.85 1.67
C ASP A 345 -8.69 26.85 1.67
N VAL A 346 -8.96 25.59 2.02
CA VAL A 346 -7.91 24.58 2.23
C VAL A 346 -7.64 23.81 0.95
N GLU A 347 -6.46 23.98 0.35
CA GLU A 347 -6.07 23.27 -0.86
C GLU A 347 -6.08 21.74 -0.65
N MET A 348 -6.66 21.02 -1.59
CA MET A 348 -6.84 19.56 -1.56
C MET A 348 -6.09 18.87 -2.69
N HIS A 349 -5.76 17.60 -2.49
CA HIS A 349 -5.21 16.69 -3.49
C HIS A 349 -5.77 15.27 -3.30
N VAL A 350 -5.42 14.31 -4.17
CA VAL A 350 -5.76 12.89 -3.97
C VAL A 350 -4.61 12.13 -3.31
N SER A 351 -4.93 11.07 -2.57
CA SER A 351 -3.96 10.18 -1.95
C SER A 351 -3.32 9.25 -2.98
N GLU A 352 -2.22 8.64 -2.56
CA GLU A 352 -1.73 7.41 -3.17
C GLU A 352 -2.79 6.30 -3.15
N ILE A 353 -2.62 5.31 -4.02
CA ILE A 353 -3.47 4.12 -4.04
C ILE A 353 -3.14 3.20 -2.86
N GLY A 354 -4.17 2.55 -2.30
CA GLY A 354 -4.03 1.51 -1.28
C GLY A 354 -5.01 0.35 -1.48
N LEU A 355 -4.82 -0.73 -0.72
CA LEU A 355 -5.81 -1.82 -0.59
C LEU A 355 -6.51 -1.68 0.75
N CYS A 356 -7.83 -1.59 0.75
CA CYS A 356 -8.61 -1.40 1.97
C CYS A 356 -10.04 -1.85 1.76
N GLY A 357 -10.42 -2.95 2.41
CA GLY A 357 -11.77 -3.48 2.31
C GLY A 357 -12.81 -2.60 3.00
N GLY A 358 -12.42 -1.79 4.00
CA GLY A 358 -13.37 -0.94 4.73
C GLY A 358 -13.74 0.38 4.03
N HIS A 359 -12.93 0.85 3.07
CA HIS A 359 -13.15 2.09 2.30
C HIS A 359 -13.36 1.85 0.80
N SER A 360 -12.99 0.67 0.30
CA SER A 360 -13.18 0.19 -1.07
C SER A 360 -13.61 -1.28 -1.00
N ALA A 361 -13.39 -2.10 -2.03
CA ALA A 361 -13.74 -3.53 -2.02
C ALA A 361 -12.51 -4.47 -2.03
N SER A 362 -11.30 -3.95 -1.81
CA SER A 362 -10.06 -4.75 -1.87
C SER A 362 -9.73 -5.43 -0.54
N GLY A 363 -9.81 -6.77 -0.45
CA GLY A 363 -9.56 -7.48 0.80
C GLY A 363 -9.50 -9.00 0.72
N VAL A 364 -9.30 -9.65 1.86
CA VAL A 364 -9.44 -11.10 2.05
C VAL A 364 -10.93 -11.46 1.98
N TRP A 365 -11.27 -12.43 1.14
CA TRP A 365 -12.64 -12.92 1.00
C TRP A 365 -13.09 -13.61 2.29
N VAL A 366 -14.24 -13.17 2.82
CA VAL A 366 -14.82 -13.71 4.06
C VAL A 366 -16.32 -13.96 3.93
N ASP A 367 -16.82 -14.89 4.75
CA ASP A 367 -18.25 -15.11 4.97
C ASP A 367 -18.83 -14.14 6.04
N GLU A 368 -20.10 -14.33 6.39
CA GLU A 368 -20.82 -13.55 7.41
C GLU A 368 -20.27 -13.69 8.84
N HIS A 369 -19.30 -14.58 9.07
CA HIS A 369 -18.62 -14.78 10.34
C HIS A 369 -17.18 -14.26 10.33
N GLY A 370 -16.71 -13.74 9.19
CA GLY A 370 -15.31 -13.35 9.01
C GLY A 370 -14.38 -14.54 8.72
N ALA A 371 -14.91 -15.74 8.46
CA ALA A 371 -14.10 -16.90 8.12
C ALA A 371 -13.66 -16.83 6.64
N THR A 372 -12.40 -17.18 6.39
CA THR A 372 -11.84 -17.20 5.03
C THR A 372 -12.08 -18.56 4.36
N THR A 373 -11.70 -18.68 3.09
CA THR A 373 -11.70 -19.97 2.38
C THR A 373 -10.71 -21.00 2.94
N VAL A 374 -9.77 -20.58 3.79
CA VAL A 374 -8.85 -21.47 4.51
C VAL A 374 -9.45 -21.79 5.89
N PRO A 375 -9.80 -23.06 6.17
CA PRO A 375 -10.34 -23.43 7.47
C PRO A 375 -9.45 -22.98 8.63
N GLY A 376 -10.06 -22.45 9.69
CA GLY A 376 -9.34 -21.97 10.87
C GLY A 376 -8.68 -20.60 10.71
N LEU A 377 -8.73 -19.99 9.51
CA LEU A 377 -8.27 -18.63 9.26
C LEU A 377 -9.46 -17.69 9.09
N TYR A 378 -9.38 -16.53 9.75
CA TYR A 378 -10.37 -15.46 9.74
C TYR A 378 -9.72 -14.14 9.35
N ALA A 379 -10.51 -13.21 8.82
CA ALA A 379 -10.09 -11.83 8.57
C ALA A 379 -11.14 -10.83 9.07
N ALA A 380 -10.69 -9.69 9.58
CA ALA A 380 -11.58 -8.64 10.09
C ALA A 380 -10.98 -7.23 9.92
N GLY A 381 -11.82 -6.20 10.00
CA GLY A 381 -11.43 -4.81 9.78
C GLY A 381 -11.16 -4.50 8.31
N ASP A 382 -10.28 -3.54 8.04
CA ASP A 382 -9.92 -3.11 6.68
C ASP A 382 -9.20 -4.19 5.84
N LEU A 383 -8.81 -5.31 6.45
CA LEU A 383 -8.27 -6.46 5.73
C LEU A 383 -9.36 -7.30 5.08
N ALA A 384 -10.55 -7.38 5.68
CA ALA A 384 -11.65 -8.19 5.17
C ALA A 384 -12.34 -7.47 4.00
N CYS A 385 -12.68 -8.21 2.95
CA CYS A 385 -13.41 -7.72 1.78
C CYS A 385 -14.90 -7.45 2.12
N VAL A 386 -15.15 -6.39 2.89
CA VAL A 386 -16.49 -5.94 3.27
C VAL A 386 -16.58 -4.44 3.02
N PRO A 387 -17.07 -4.02 1.84
CA PRO A 387 -16.95 -2.63 1.39
C PRO A 387 -17.72 -1.66 2.28
N HIS A 388 -17.13 -0.46 2.46
CA HIS A 388 -17.68 0.65 3.27
C HIS A 388 -18.09 0.24 4.68
N ASN A 389 -17.43 -0.75 5.28
CA ASN A 389 -17.72 -1.17 6.64
C ASN A 389 -17.20 -0.16 7.69
N TYR A 390 -16.17 0.63 7.33
CA TYR A 390 -15.48 1.60 8.18
C TYR A 390 -15.25 1.11 9.62
N MET A 391 -15.20 2.03 10.59
CA MET A 391 -14.94 1.70 11.98
C MET A 391 -15.98 0.75 12.60
N ILE A 392 -17.27 0.94 12.35
CA ILE A 392 -18.30 0.11 12.99
C ILE A 392 -18.25 -1.33 12.48
N GLY A 393 -18.03 -1.50 11.18
CA GLY A 393 -17.81 -2.79 10.56
C GLY A 393 -16.57 -3.49 11.07
N ALA A 394 -15.48 -2.75 11.30
CA ALA A 394 -14.29 -3.31 11.93
C ALA A 394 -14.59 -3.91 13.32
N PHE A 395 -15.40 -3.24 14.15
CA PHE A 395 -15.85 -3.80 15.43
C PHE A 395 -16.78 -5.00 15.26
N VAL A 396 -17.76 -4.92 14.36
CA VAL A 396 -18.73 -6.00 14.11
C VAL A 396 -18.02 -7.26 13.60
N PHE A 397 -17.13 -7.15 12.61
CA PHE A 397 -16.38 -8.30 12.10
C PHE A 397 -15.31 -8.79 13.07
N GLY A 398 -14.74 -7.91 13.90
CA GLY A 398 -13.91 -8.33 15.03
C GLY A 398 -14.71 -9.21 16.01
N ASP A 399 -15.90 -8.78 16.39
CA ASP A 399 -16.81 -9.52 17.28
C ASP A 399 -17.24 -10.87 16.68
N LEU A 400 -17.68 -10.88 15.42
CA LEU A 400 -18.09 -12.07 14.69
C LEU A 400 -16.95 -13.09 14.58
N ALA A 401 -15.77 -12.65 14.11
CA ALA A 401 -14.61 -13.53 13.96
C ALA A 401 -14.14 -14.05 15.32
N GLY A 402 -14.11 -13.21 16.35
CA GLY A 402 -13.74 -13.61 17.71
C GLY A 402 -14.67 -14.68 18.28
N ALA A 403 -15.99 -14.49 18.14
CA ALA A 403 -16.99 -15.45 18.60
C ALA A 403 -16.92 -16.78 17.81
N HIS A 404 -16.85 -16.69 16.48
CA HIS A 404 -16.83 -17.89 15.63
C HIS A 404 -15.52 -18.68 15.80
N ALA A 405 -14.38 -18.00 15.89
CA ALA A 405 -13.10 -18.63 16.15
C ALA A 405 -13.06 -19.31 17.53
N ALA A 406 -13.62 -18.68 18.57
CA ALA A 406 -13.71 -19.28 19.91
C ALA A 406 -14.62 -20.53 19.93
N ALA A 407 -15.68 -20.56 19.12
CA ALA A 407 -16.57 -21.73 19.05
C ALA A 407 -15.99 -22.89 18.19
N HIS A 408 -15.12 -22.59 17.22
CA HIS A 408 -14.67 -23.55 16.20
C HIS A 408 -13.15 -23.77 16.17
N HIS A 409 -12.40 -23.28 17.16
CA HIS A 409 -10.99 -23.60 17.27
C HIS A 409 -10.81 -25.11 17.48
N ARG A 410 -9.70 -25.64 16.99
CA ARG A 410 -9.31 -27.04 17.21
C ARG A 410 -7.99 -27.09 17.95
N ALA A 411 -7.67 -28.19 18.63
CA ALA A 411 -6.33 -28.33 19.19
C ALA A 411 -5.27 -28.18 18.07
N GLY A 412 -4.20 -27.46 18.37
CA GLY A 412 -3.09 -27.29 17.44
C GLY A 412 -2.44 -28.64 17.09
N GLY A 413 -2.02 -28.79 15.84
CA GLY A 413 -1.13 -29.87 15.41
C GLY A 413 0.34 -29.40 15.37
N PRO A 414 1.30 -30.29 15.06
CA PRO A 414 2.67 -29.89 14.85
C PRO A 414 2.77 -28.84 13.74
N LEU A 415 3.57 -27.80 13.97
CA LEU A 415 3.81 -26.76 12.97
C LEU A 415 4.67 -27.32 11.81
N PRO A 416 4.34 -27.01 10.55
CA PRO A 416 5.06 -27.51 9.38
C PRO A 416 6.47 -26.90 9.28
N GLN A 417 7.52 -27.72 9.46
CA GLN A 417 8.90 -27.25 9.55
C GLN A 417 9.38 -26.49 8.30
N GLU A 418 9.05 -26.98 7.09
CA GLU A 418 9.41 -26.33 5.83
C GLU A 418 8.91 -24.87 5.74
N GLN A 419 7.70 -24.60 6.24
CA GLN A 419 7.15 -23.25 6.25
C GLN A 419 7.81 -22.37 7.32
N ILE A 420 8.26 -22.96 8.44
CA ILE A 420 9.04 -22.27 9.47
C ILE A 420 10.40 -21.87 8.88
N ASP A 421 11.08 -22.78 8.17
CA ASP A 421 12.36 -22.52 7.53
C ASP A 421 12.25 -21.40 6.49
N ALA A 422 11.20 -21.44 5.65
CA ALA A 422 10.94 -20.38 4.68
C ALA A 422 10.64 -19.02 5.33
N ALA A 423 9.92 -19.00 6.46
CA ALA A 423 9.65 -17.77 7.21
C ALA A 423 10.91 -17.22 7.89
N HIS A 424 11.78 -18.10 8.39
CA HIS A 424 13.09 -17.72 8.95
C HIS A 424 13.98 -17.11 7.88
N GLU A 425 14.08 -17.74 6.71
CA GLU A 425 14.85 -17.23 5.58
C GLU A 425 14.36 -15.86 5.11
N LEU A 426 13.03 -15.68 4.98
CA LEU A 426 12.43 -14.38 4.64
C LEU A 426 12.87 -13.27 5.60
N VAL A 427 12.89 -13.56 6.91
CA VAL A 427 13.24 -12.57 7.94
C VAL A 427 14.73 -12.25 7.93
N TYR A 428 15.59 -13.27 7.88
CA TYR A 428 17.01 -13.11 8.20
C TYR A 428 17.96 -13.05 7.00
N ARG A 429 17.50 -13.37 5.78
CA ARG A 429 18.34 -13.23 4.58
C ARG A 429 19.03 -11.86 4.44
N PRO A 430 18.42 -10.71 4.84
CA PRO A 430 19.09 -9.41 4.68
C PRO A 430 20.35 -9.25 5.54
N LEU A 431 20.52 -10.05 6.62
CA LEU A 431 21.73 -10.05 7.43
C LEU A 431 22.95 -10.62 6.68
N ARG A 432 22.74 -11.39 5.60
CA ARG A 432 23.83 -11.91 4.74
C ARG A 432 24.35 -10.87 3.74
N HIS A 433 23.64 -9.75 3.61
CA HIS A 433 23.97 -8.66 2.71
C HIS A 433 24.08 -7.33 3.47
N PRO A 434 24.92 -7.21 4.52
CA PRO A 434 24.94 -6.00 5.35
C PRO A 434 25.18 -4.71 4.55
N ASP A 435 25.95 -4.79 3.46
CA ASP A 435 26.26 -3.68 2.55
C ASP A 435 25.39 -3.68 1.27
N GLY A 436 24.35 -4.51 1.23
CA GLY A 436 23.36 -4.54 0.16
C GLY A 436 22.51 -3.26 0.10
N PRO A 437 21.69 -3.08 -0.95
CA PRO A 437 20.86 -1.89 -1.11
C PRO A 437 19.98 -1.65 0.13
N PRO A 438 19.94 -0.41 0.66
CA PRO A 438 19.11 -0.10 1.80
C PRO A 438 17.62 -0.15 1.41
N GLN A 439 16.80 -0.68 2.31
CA GLN A 439 15.37 -0.90 2.06
C GLN A 439 14.63 0.35 1.56
N GLN A 440 15.00 1.56 2.01
CA GLN A 440 14.33 2.80 1.59
C GLN A 440 14.43 3.03 0.09
N GLN A 441 15.58 2.70 -0.52
CA GLN A 441 15.80 2.87 -1.96
C GLN A 441 15.00 1.84 -2.76
N VAL A 442 14.96 0.59 -2.28
CA VAL A 442 14.21 -0.49 -2.90
C VAL A 442 12.69 -0.25 -2.77
N GLU A 443 12.21 0.13 -1.58
CA GLU A 443 10.82 0.49 -1.31
C GLU A 443 10.38 1.67 -2.18
N TYR A 444 11.19 2.74 -2.25
CA TYR A 444 10.91 3.89 -3.10
C TYR A 444 10.79 3.49 -4.58
N LYS A 445 11.75 2.72 -5.09
CA LYS A 445 11.73 2.25 -6.49
C LYS A 445 10.49 1.41 -6.79
N LEU A 446 10.14 0.47 -5.91
CA LEU A 446 8.97 -0.39 -6.04
C LEU A 446 7.68 0.45 -6.11
N ARG A 447 7.48 1.34 -5.13
CA ARG A 447 6.27 2.16 -5.03
C ARG A 447 6.18 3.23 -6.12
N ARG A 448 7.32 3.68 -6.65
CA ARG A 448 7.35 4.52 -7.86
C ARG A 448 6.78 3.77 -9.07
N PHE A 449 7.18 2.50 -9.29
CA PHE A 449 6.60 1.70 -10.37
C PHE A 449 5.10 1.45 -10.17
N VAL A 450 4.64 1.28 -8.94
CA VAL A 450 3.21 1.22 -8.61
C VAL A 450 2.51 2.51 -9.07
N ASN A 451 3.03 3.69 -8.71
CA ASN A 451 2.45 4.96 -9.15
C ASN A 451 2.48 5.17 -10.66
N ASP A 452 3.59 4.86 -11.32
CA ASP A 452 3.76 5.10 -12.74
C ASP A 452 2.88 4.19 -13.60
N TYR A 453 2.66 2.94 -13.14
CA TYR A 453 2.14 1.88 -14.00
C TYR A 453 0.91 1.14 -13.49
N VAL A 454 0.60 1.20 -12.18
CA VAL A 454 -0.56 0.51 -11.59
C VAL A 454 -1.66 1.50 -11.20
N ALA A 455 -1.31 2.72 -10.79
CA ALA A 455 -2.28 3.75 -10.43
C ALA A 455 -3.18 4.12 -11.62
N PRO A 456 -4.48 4.40 -11.37
CA PRO A 456 -5.43 4.83 -12.39
C PRO A 456 -5.09 6.24 -12.90
N PRO A 457 -5.37 6.56 -14.18
CA PRO A 457 -5.95 5.68 -15.19
C PRO A 457 -4.97 4.59 -15.66
N LYS A 458 -5.48 3.34 -15.64
CA LYS A 458 -4.75 2.11 -15.95
C LYS A 458 -4.81 1.82 -17.44
N THR A 459 -3.83 1.08 -17.96
CA THR A 459 -3.88 0.49 -19.30
C THR A 459 -3.17 -0.86 -19.30
N GLY A 460 -3.52 -1.77 -20.21
CA GLY A 460 -2.83 -3.05 -20.34
C GLY A 460 -1.31 -2.90 -20.49
N ALA A 461 -0.87 -1.97 -21.34
CA ALA A 461 0.55 -1.70 -21.55
C ALA A 461 1.29 -1.24 -20.28
N LYS A 462 0.69 -0.34 -19.48
CA LYS A 462 1.27 0.07 -18.20
C LYS A 462 1.37 -1.12 -17.24
N LEU A 463 0.28 -1.88 -17.10
CA LEU A 463 0.22 -3.02 -16.18
C LEU A 463 1.23 -4.12 -16.54
N GLU A 464 1.45 -4.39 -17.83
CA GLU A 464 2.49 -5.32 -18.29
C GLU A 464 3.90 -4.85 -17.93
N ILE A 465 4.19 -3.55 -18.09
CA ILE A 465 5.47 -2.96 -17.66
C ILE A 465 5.65 -3.07 -16.13
N ALA A 466 4.57 -2.88 -15.36
CA ALA A 466 4.61 -3.06 -13.90
C ALA A 466 5.03 -4.49 -13.55
N LEU A 467 4.41 -5.50 -14.17
CA LEU A 467 4.71 -6.91 -13.93
C LEU A 467 6.14 -7.28 -14.32
N GLU A 468 6.63 -6.81 -15.47
CA GLU A 468 8.04 -6.99 -15.86
C GLU A 468 8.99 -6.35 -14.84
N SER A 469 8.65 -5.15 -14.36
CA SER A 469 9.45 -4.43 -13.37
C SER A 469 9.48 -5.17 -12.03
N PHE A 470 8.34 -5.65 -11.54
CA PHE A 470 8.26 -6.42 -10.28
C PHE A 470 9.00 -7.76 -10.36
N GLU A 471 9.02 -8.37 -11.54
CA GLU A 471 9.78 -9.59 -11.80
C GLU A 471 11.29 -9.34 -11.74
N ARG A 472 11.77 -8.28 -12.39
CA ARG A 472 13.18 -7.84 -12.34
C ARG A 472 13.61 -7.45 -10.94
N MET A 473 12.71 -6.86 -10.15
CA MET A 473 13.02 -6.44 -8.78
C MET A 473 13.17 -7.59 -7.79
N ARG A 474 12.85 -8.85 -8.13
CA ARG A 474 13.02 -9.98 -7.21
C ARG A 474 14.45 -10.12 -6.68
N GLU A 475 15.44 -10.01 -7.57
CA GLU A 475 16.85 -10.10 -7.18
C GLU A 475 17.27 -8.90 -6.33
N GLU A 476 16.81 -7.70 -6.67
CA GLU A 476 17.10 -6.48 -5.90
C GLU A 476 16.53 -6.57 -4.47
N ILE A 477 15.29 -7.04 -4.33
CA ILE A 477 14.62 -7.27 -3.04
C ILE A 477 15.34 -8.39 -2.25
N ALA A 478 15.77 -9.46 -2.92
CA ALA A 478 16.54 -10.52 -2.28
C ALA A 478 17.91 -10.03 -1.76
N SER A 479 18.53 -9.07 -2.45
CA SER A 479 19.84 -8.51 -2.11
C SER A 479 19.82 -7.40 -1.05
N MET A 480 18.64 -6.97 -0.56
CA MET A 480 18.54 -5.91 0.44
C MET A 480 19.37 -6.20 1.68
N GLY A 481 19.96 -5.15 2.24
CA GLY A 481 20.79 -5.24 3.44
C GLY A 481 20.10 -4.80 4.72
N ALA A 482 20.39 -5.52 5.82
CA ALA A 482 20.01 -5.10 7.16
C ALA A 482 21.13 -5.40 8.17
N ARG A 483 21.20 -4.60 9.24
CA ARG A 483 22.10 -4.77 10.38
C ARG A 483 21.36 -4.84 11.72
N THR A 484 20.12 -4.36 11.76
CA THR A 484 19.29 -4.25 12.98
C THR A 484 17.92 -4.92 12.83
N PRO A 485 17.26 -5.32 13.94
CA PRO A 485 15.90 -5.84 13.91
C PRO A 485 14.88 -4.90 13.24
N HIS A 486 15.08 -3.58 13.38
CA HIS A 486 14.23 -2.60 12.71
C HIS A 486 14.38 -2.65 11.19
N GLU A 487 15.61 -2.74 10.68
CA GLU A 487 15.87 -2.87 9.24
C GLU A 487 15.36 -4.21 8.70
N LEU A 488 15.46 -5.30 9.45
CA LEU A 488 14.84 -6.59 9.08
C LEU A 488 13.32 -6.42 8.91
N MET A 489 12.67 -5.75 9.86
CA MET A 489 11.22 -5.48 9.78
C MET A 489 10.89 -4.71 8.51
N ARG A 490 11.68 -3.67 8.19
CA ARG A 490 11.46 -2.89 6.97
C ARG A 490 11.72 -3.68 5.69
N CYS A 491 12.75 -4.53 5.64
CA CYS A 491 13.01 -5.38 4.49
C CYS A 491 11.84 -6.34 4.22
N VAL A 492 11.33 -7.01 5.26
CA VAL A 492 10.17 -7.90 5.13
C VAL A 492 8.91 -7.14 4.69
N GLU A 493 8.73 -5.90 5.13
CA GLU A 493 7.62 -5.05 4.67
C GLU A 493 7.68 -4.76 3.17
N VAL A 494 8.87 -4.67 2.57
CA VAL A 494 9.03 -4.53 1.10
C VAL A 494 8.57 -5.78 0.36
N ASP A 495 8.83 -6.98 0.89
CA ASP A 495 8.27 -8.23 0.31
C ASP A 495 6.74 -8.19 0.30
N PHE A 496 6.11 -7.75 1.40
CA PHE A 496 4.64 -7.64 1.45
C PHE A 496 4.08 -6.63 0.45
N ILE A 497 4.71 -5.45 0.34
CA ILE A 497 4.31 -4.42 -0.63
C ILE A 497 4.44 -4.98 -2.05
N ARG A 498 5.51 -5.74 -2.33
CA ARG A 498 5.74 -6.33 -3.66
C ARG A 498 4.69 -7.40 -3.99
N ASP A 499 4.31 -8.25 -3.04
CA ASP A 499 3.22 -9.22 -3.23
C ASP A 499 1.89 -8.52 -3.51
N CYS A 500 1.56 -7.48 -2.73
CA CYS A 500 0.36 -6.67 -2.96
C CYS A 500 0.39 -5.96 -4.32
N ALA A 501 1.52 -5.42 -4.73
CA ALA A 501 1.69 -4.75 -6.02
C ALA A 501 1.51 -5.72 -7.20
N GLU A 502 2.06 -6.93 -7.12
CA GLU A 502 1.84 -7.95 -8.16
C GLU A 502 0.37 -8.38 -8.20
N MET A 503 -0.25 -8.65 -7.05
CA MET A 503 -1.68 -9.01 -6.99
C MET A 503 -2.56 -7.91 -7.61
N ALA A 504 -2.31 -6.64 -7.25
CA ALA A 504 -3.01 -5.48 -7.78
C ALA A 504 -2.86 -5.32 -9.30
N ALA A 505 -1.62 -5.47 -9.82
CA ALA A 505 -1.35 -5.35 -11.24
C ALA A 505 -1.97 -6.50 -12.05
N ARG A 506 -1.84 -7.75 -11.58
CA ARG A 506 -2.43 -8.92 -12.27
C ARG A 506 -3.95 -8.89 -12.23
N ALA A 507 -4.56 -8.60 -11.08
CA ALA A 507 -6.01 -8.45 -10.98
C ALA A 507 -6.52 -7.34 -11.89
N SER A 508 -5.79 -6.22 -11.93
CA SER A 508 -6.14 -5.10 -12.81
C SER A 508 -6.00 -5.42 -14.29
N LEU A 509 -5.07 -6.30 -14.67
CA LEU A 509 -4.88 -6.74 -16.05
C LEU A 509 -5.96 -7.73 -16.47
N THR A 510 -6.35 -8.63 -15.55
CA THR A 510 -7.41 -9.62 -15.75
C THR A 510 -8.76 -8.96 -15.95
N ARG A 511 -9.13 -7.96 -15.12
CA ARG A 511 -10.38 -7.20 -15.27
C ARG A 511 -10.30 -6.29 -16.48
N THR A 512 -11.14 -6.60 -17.48
CA THR A 512 -11.17 -5.97 -18.81
C THR A 512 -12.45 -5.15 -18.98
N GLU A 513 -12.64 -4.20 -18.04
CA GLU A 513 -13.70 -3.19 -18.01
C GLU A 513 -13.23 -1.98 -17.18
N SER A 514 -14.00 -0.91 -17.13
CA SER A 514 -13.90 0.12 -16.09
C SER A 514 -15.10 0.07 -15.16
N ARG A 515 -14.86 0.07 -13.85
CA ARG A 515 -15.90 0.02 -12.81
C ARG A 515 -15.44 0.79 -11.57
N TRP A 516 -16.37 1.26 -10.74
CA TRP A 516 -16.11 1.99 -9.51
C TRP A 516 -15.38 3.32 -9.72
N GLY A 517 -15.61 3.99 -10.86
CA GLY A 517 -14.91 5.23 -11.21
C GLY A 517 -13.38 5.09 -11.13
N LEU A 518 -12.72 6.04 -10.45
CA LEU A 518 -11.25 6.04 -10.35
C LEU A 518 -10.68 4.82 -9.62
N TYR A 519 -11.45 4.10 -8.80
CA TYR A 519 -10.94 2.93 -8.07
C TYR A 519 -10.51 1.80 -9.02
N HIS A 520 -11.17 1.68 -10.18
CA HIS A 520 -10.75 0.82 -11.28
C HIS A 520 -11.09 1.44 -12.65
N GLU A 521 -10.37 2.49 -13.01
CA GLU A 521 -10.46 3.12 -14.34
C GLU A 521 -9.41 2.52 -15.30
N ARG A 522 -9.87 1.86 -16.37
CA ARG A 522 -9.07 1.38 -17.50
C ARG A 522 -9.27 2.32 -18.69
N ALA A 523 -8.31 3.20 -18.97
CA ALA A 523 -8.41 4.15 -20.09
C ALA A 523 -8.41 3.46 -21.46
N ASP A 524 -7.87 2.24 -21.56
CA ASP A 524 -7.94 1.40 -22.76
C ASP A 524 -9.24 0.61 -22.89
N GLN A 525 -10.05 0.53 -21.83
CA GLN A 525 -11.32 -0.19 -21.74
C GLN A 525 -12.31 0.61 -20.87
N PRO A 526 -12.78 1.77 -21.34
CA PRO A 526 -13.44 2.78 -20.51
C PRO A 526 -14.87 2.41 -20.10
N GLU A 527 -15.48 1.43 -20.74
CA GLU A 527 -16.88 1.06 -20.53
C GLU A 527 -17.03 0.04 -19.38
N ARG A 528 -18.16 0.13 -18.67
CA ARG A 528 -18.59 -0.88 -17.70
C ARG A 528 -19.24 -2.05 -18.43
N ASP A 529 -18.91 -3.29 -18.04
CA ASP A 529 -19.43 -4.50 -18.67
C ASP A 529 -20.16 -5.39 -17.64
N ASP A 530 -21.48 -5.18 -17.51
CA ASP A 530 -22.31 -5.96 -16.58
C ASP A 530 -22.57 -7.39 -17.06
N GLU A 531 -22.47 -7.68 -18.37
CA GLU A 531 -22.65 -9.04 -18.91
C GLU A 531 -21.42 -9.91 -18.62
N GLY A 532 -20.23 -9.35 -18.85
CA GLY A 532 -18.96 -10.06 -18.77
C GLY A 532 -18.24 -9.95 -17.44
N TRP A 533 -18.57 -8.97 -16.57
CA TRP A 533 -17.81 -8.63 -15.35
C TRP A 533 -18.62 -8.32 -14.08
N LEU A 534 -19.94 -8.56 -14.05
CA LEU A 534 -20.75 -8.47 -12.81
C LEU A 534 -20.50 -9.66 -11.85
N PHE A 535 -19.26 -9.78 -11.36
CA PHE A 535 -18.80 -10.78 -10.41
C PHE A 535 -17.63 -10.28 -9.57
N HIS A 536 -17.38 -10.96 -8.46
CA HIS A 536 -16.19 -10.81 -7.63
C HIS A 536 -14.98 -11.45 -8.33
N LEU A 537 -13.94 -10.68 -8.60
CA LEU A 537 -12.69 -11.25 -9.13
C LEU A 537 -11.83 -11.67 -7.94
N ASN A 538 -11.91 -12.96 -7.62
CA ASN A 538 -11.08 -13.53 -6.58
C ASN A 538 -9.72 -13.94 -7.16
N LEU A 539 -8.68 -13.90 -6.32
CA LEU A 539 -7.38 -14.48 -6.58
C LEU A 539 -6.93 -15.34 -5.40
N ARG A 540 -6.13 -16.37 -5.67
CA ARG A 540 -5.49 -17.22 -4.65
C ARG A 540 -4.17 -17.79 -5.12
N ARG A 541 -3.38 -18.28 -4.16
CA ARG A 541 -2.16 -19.01 -4.45
C ARG A 541 -2.45 -20.51 -4.59
N ARG A 542 -2.05 -21.10 -5.71
CA ARG A 542 -2.08 -22.55 -5.93
C ARG A 542 -0.94 -23.25 -5.19
N GLY A 543 -1.04 -24.57 -5.03
CA GLY A 543 -0.02 -25.38 -4.36
C GLY A 543 1.36 -25.36 -5.03
N ASP A 544 1.43 -25.06 -6.33
CA ASP A 544 2.69 -24.85 -7.08
C ASP A 544 3.23 -23.41 -6.98
N GLY A 545 2.56 -22.55 -6.21
CA GLY A 545 2.93 -21.16 -5.97
C GLY A 545 2.39 -20.15 -6.99
N ALA A 546 1.73 -20.61 -8.07
CA ALA A 546 1.16 -19.72 -9.08
C ALA A 546 -0.11 -19.01 -8.58
N MET A 547 -0.36 -17.81 -9.10
CA MET A 547 -1.59 -17.06 -8.86
C MET A 547 -2.70 -17.59 -9.78
N GLU A 548 -3.87 -17.87 -9.22
CA GLU A 548 -5.07 -18.31 -9.94
C GLU A 548 -6.20 -17.33 -9.67
N PHE A 549 -6.96 -17.01 -10.72
CA PHE A 549 -8.11 -16.12 -10.64
C PHE A 549 -9.41 -16.93 -10.65
N VAL A 550 -10.43 -16.46 -9.94
CA VAL A 550 -11.74 -17.10 -9.87
C VAL A 550 -12.80 -16.02 -10.08
N LYS A 551 -13.62 -16.15 -11.12
CA LYS A 551 -14.86 -15.39 -11.27
C LYS A 551 -15.87 -15.95 -10.28
N ARG A 552 -16.11 -15.25 -9.18
CA ARG A 552 -17.13 -15.61 -8.20
C ARG A 552 -18.40 -14.80 -8.43
N PRO A 553 -19.53 -15.43 -8.79
CA PRO A 553 -20.74 -14.71 -9.08
C PRO A 553 -21.21 -13.89 -7.88
N VAL A 554 -21.79 -12.73 -8.16
CA VAL A 554 -22.55 -11.99 -7.15
C VAL A 554 -23.78 -12.83 -6.80
N GLU A 555 -23.96 -13.14 -5.52
CA GLU A 555 -25.16 -13.86 -5.08
C GLU A 555 -26.41 -13.02 -5.30
N PRO A 556 -27.59 -13.64 -5.51
CA PRO A 556 -28.85 -12.92 -5.52
C PRO A 556 -28.98 -12.02 -4.29
N TYR A 557 -29.30 -10.75 -4.51
CA TYR A 557 -29.35 -9.76 -3.43
C TYR A 557 -30.42 -10.10 -2.40
N LEU A 558 -30.05 -9.95 -1.12
CA LEU A 558 -30.98 -10.00 0.01
C LEU A 558 -31.91 -8.78 0.00
N VAL A 559 -31.36 -7.62 -0.38
CA VAL A 559 -32.06 -6.35 -0.54
C VAL A 559 -32.02 -5.98 -2.03
N PRO A 560 -33.15 -6.01 -2.74
CA PRO A 560 -33.20 -5.69 -4.17
C PRO A 560 -32.69 -4.27 -4.46
N VAL A 561 -31.93 -4.14 -5.55
CA VAL A 561 -31.44 -2.86 -6.08
C VAL A 561 -31.77 -2.89 -7.58
N GLU A 562 -32.76 -2.11 -8.00
CA GLU A 562 -33.39 -2.21 -9.33
C GLU A 562 -32.40 -2.06 -10.49
N GLU A 563 -31.31 -1.34 -10.27
CA GLU A 563 -30.25 -1.06 -11.22
C GLU A 563 -29.41 -2.30 -11.57
N PHE A 564 -29.43 -3.35 -10.74
CA PHE A 564 -28.58 -4.52 -10.88
C PHE A 564 -29.35 -5.83 -10.64
N ALA A 565 -29.16 -6.80 -11.52
CA ALA A 565 -29.83 -8.11 -11.46
C ALA A 565 -28.80 -9.25 -11.50
N PRO A 566 -28.08 -9.54 -10.40
CA PRO A 566 -27.12 -10.62 -10.36
C PRO A 566 -27.81 -11.97 -10.54
N VAL A 567 -27.19 -12.85 -11.34
CA VAL A 567 -27.70 -14.19 -11.60
C VAL A 567 -26.85 -15.21 -10.86
N ALA A 568 -27.51 -16.15 -10.18
CA ALA A 568 -26.81 -17.26 -9.55
C ALA A 568 -26.07 -18.08 -10.60
N ALA A 569 -24.79 -18.34 -10.34
CA ALA A 569 -23.94 -19.19 -11.17
C ALA A 569 -22.93 -19.93 -10.28
N GLU A 570 -22.19 -20.86 -10.86
CA GLU A 570 -21.05 -21.50 -10.19
C GLU A 570 -19.77 -20.67 -10.40
N PRO A 571 -18.84 -20.65 -9.43
CA PRO A 571 -17.55 -20.00 -9.60
C PRO A 571 -16.76 -20.60 -10.78
N VAL A 572 -16.19 -19.74 -11.62
CA VAL A 572 -15.38 -20.16 -12.78
C VAL A 572 -13.92 -19.81 -12.53
N THR A 573 -13.05 -20.81 -12.59
CA THR A 573 -11.60 -20.59 -12.49
C THR A 573 -11.07 -20.04 -13.81
N LEU A 574 -10.44 -18.88 -13.76
CA LEU A 574 -9.68 -18.31 -14.85
C LEU A 574 -8.23 -18.80 -14.73
N GLY A 575 -7.66 -19.29 -15.83
CA GLY A 575 -6.23 -19.58 -15.90
C GLY A 575 -5.40 -18.32 -15.57
N ALA A 576 -4.10 -18.50 -15.33
CA ALA A 576 -3.20 -17.37 -15.16
C ALA A 576 -3.36 -16.39 -16.34
N ALA A 577 -3.58 -15.10 -16.04
CA ALA A 577 -3.67 -14.08 -17.08
C ALA A 577 -2.43 -14.19 -17.98
N VAL A 578 -2.64 -14.60 -19.23
CA VAL A 578 -1.57 -14.69 -20.21
C VAL A 578 -1.19 -13.26 -20.50
N ALA A 579 0.06 -12.89 -20.23
CA ALA A 579 0.59 -11.61 -20.68
C ALA A 579 0.34 -11.52 -22.18
N THR A 580 -0.59 -10.67 -22.60
CA THR A 580 -0.82 -10.35 -24.00
C THR A 580 0.33 -9.48 -24.42
N ALA A 581 1.51 -10.08 -24.59
CA ALA A 581 2.70 -9.38 -25.00
C ALA A 581 2.39 -8.64 -26.29
N VAL A 582 2.02 -7.36 -26.18
CA VAL A 582 2.17 -6.39 -27.25
C VAL A 582 3.66 -6.10 -27.27
N ARG A 583 4.43 -7.13 -27.59
CA ARG A 583 5.81 -6.99 -27.99
C ARG A 583 5.69 -6.20 -29.27
N ARG A 584 5.92 -4.88 -29.19
CA ARG A 584 6.26 -4.09 -30.36
C ARG A 584 7.26 -4.97 -31.12
N PRO A 585 7.00 -5.30 -32.40
CA PRO A 585 7.99 -6.02 -33.18
C PRO A 585 9.27 -5.24 -32.95
N ALA A 586 10.28 -5.90 -32.37
CA ALA A 586 11.59 -5.30 -32.28
C ALA A 586 11.88 -4.95 -33.72
N GLY A 587 11.79 -3.64 -34.05
CA GLY A 587 12.11 -3.19 -35.39
C GLY A 587 13.45 -3.83 -35.69
N GLU A 588 13.56 -4.51 -36.83
CA GLU A 588 14.81 -5.13 -37.23
C GLU A 588 15.89 -4.13 -36.91
N ARG A 589 16.70 -4.44 -35.88
CA ARG A 589 17.93 -3.71 -35.70
C ARG A 589 18.64 -4.07 -36.98
N VAL A 590 18.64 -3.13 -37.93
CA VAL A 590 19.64 -3.08 -38.98
C VAL A 590 20.90 -3.35 -38.20
N ALA A 591 21.53 -4.48 -38.49
CA ALA A 591 22.77 -4.87 -37.86
C ALA A 591 23.77 -3.78 -38.27
N HIS A 592 23.79 -2.68 -37.53
CA HIS A 592 25.00 -1.92 -37.40
C HIS A 592 25.96 -2.92 -36.84
N ALA A 593 26.85 -3.40 -37.71
CA ALA A 593 27.97 -4.25 -37.37
C ALA A 593 28.44 -3.78 -36.01
N ALA A 594 28.39 -4.67 -35.01
CA ALA A 594 28.81 -4.39 -33.66
C ALA A 594 30.06 -3.53 -33.78
N VAL A 595 30.00 -2.28 -33.33
CA VAL A 595 31.15 -1.39 -33.37
C VAL A 595 32.18 -2.07 -32.50
N GLY A 596 33.03 -2.87 -33.12
CA GLY A 596 34.07 -3.63 -32.45
C GLY A 596 34.90 -2.61 -31.73
N ARG A 597 34.81 -2.60 -30.39
CA ARG A 597 35.76 -1.88 -29.56
C ARG A 597 37.09 -2.59 -29.82
N SER A 598 37.98 -1.93 -30.56
CA SER A 598 39.31 -2.46 -30.83
C SER A 598 39.94 -2.88 -29.50
N PRO A 599 40.46 -4.12 -29.36
CA PRO A 599 41.13 -4.57 -28.13
C PRO A 599 42.22 -3.60 -27.65
N ARG A 600 42.87 -2.90 -28.59
CA ARG A 600 43.88 -1.89 -28.30
C ARG A 600 43.35 -0.63 -27.59
N ILE A 601 42.07 -0.28 -27.78
CA ILE A 601 41.44 0.82 -27.04
C ILE A 601 41.18 0.42 -25.59
N LEU A 602 40.88 -0.86 -25.32
CA LEU A 602 40.76 -1.36 -23.95
C LEU A 602 42.12 -1.40 -23.23
N GLU A 603 43.20 -1.68 -23.96
CA GLU A 603 44.56 -1.58 -23.45
C GLU A 603 44.95 -0.14 -23.10
N LEU A 604 44.62 0.82 -23.97
CA LEU A 604 44.82 2.26 -23.71
C LEU A 604 44.08 2.75 -22.46
N ASN A 605 42.82 2.35 -22.27
CA ASN A 605 42.05 2.72 -21.09
C ASN A 605 42.68 2.21 -19.80
N ARG A 606 43.29 1.02 -19.83
CA ARG A 606 44.02 0.48 -18.67
C ARG A 606 45.33 1.23 -18.45
N LEU A 607 46.08 1.51 -19.52
CA LEU A 607 47.31 2.30 -19.43
C LEU A 607 47.05 3.70 -18.85
N ALA A 608 45.94 4.33 -19.19
CA ALA A 608 45.59 5.67 -18.69
C ALA A 608 45.53 5.72 -17.15
N GLU A 609 45.08 4.64 -16.51
CA GLU A 609 45.01 4.53 -15.04
C GLU A 609 46.41 4.45 -14.38
N GLU A 610 47.45 4.14 -15.16
CA GLU A 610 48.83 3.91 -14.69
C GLU A 610 49.78 5.11 -14.92
N GLN A 611 49.27 6.26 -15.40
CA GLN A 611 50.06 7.45 -15.76
C GLN A 611 51.22 7.15 -16.73
N PRO A 612 50.90 6.75 -17.98
CA PRO A 612 51.88 6.23 -18.92
C PRO A 612 52.78 7.34 -19.47
N SER A 613 54.02 6.99 -19.81
CA SER A 613 54.91 7.90 -20.55
C SER A 613 54.49 8.02 -22.02
N VAL A 614 55.03 9.01 -22.75
CA VAL A 614 54.79 9.12 -24.20
C VAL A 614 55.32 7.89 -24.95
N ASP A 615 56.42 7.29 -24.50
CA ASP A 615 56.99 6.09 -25.10
C ASP A 615 56.05 4.88 -24.96
N ASP A 616 55.35 4.76 -23.82
CA ASP A 616 54.33 3.71 -23.61
C ASP A 616 53.13 3.88 -24.56
N LEU A 617 52.83 5.12 -24.94
CA LEU A 617 51.75 5.47 -25.86
C LEU A 617 52.16 5.43 -27.35
N ALA A 618 53.46 5.44 -27.66
CA ALA A 618 53.99 5.49 -29.02
C ALA A 618 53.44 4.36 -29.95
N PRO A 619 53.29 3.09 -29.51
CA PRO A 619 52.72 2.03 -30.34
C PRO A 619 51.25 2.26 -30.72
N TYR A 620 50.53 3.05 -29.94
CA TYR A 620 49.12 3.37 -30.16
C TYR A 620 48.95 4.66 -30.96
N LEU A 621 49.86 5.63 -30.79
CA LEU A 621 49.94 6.83 -31.61
C LEU A 621 50.33 6.52 -33.06
N ALA A 622 51.04 5.42 -33.30
CA ALA A 622 51.41 4.94 -34.64
C ALA A 622 50.49 3.81 -35.18
N ASP A 623 49.42 3.46 -34.48
CA ASP A 623 48.57 2.32 -34.83
C ASP A 623 47.91 2.49 -36.21
N PRO A 624 47.77 1.45 -37.05
CA PRO A 624 47.09 1.58 -38.36
C PRO A 624 45.63 2.04 -38.25
N ASP A 625 44.92 1.74 -37.14
CA ASP A 625 43.54 2.17 -36.92
C ASP A 625 43.47 3.61 -36.41
N PRO A 626 42.89 4.56 -37.18
CA PRO A 626 42.75 5.95 -36.73
C PRO A 626 41.88 6.11 -35.47
N LYS A 627 41.04 5.14 -35.12
CA LYS A 627 40.28 5.17 -33.86
C LYS A 627 41.18 4.91 -32.65
N VAL A 628 42.17 4.04 -32.79
CA VAL A 628 43.17 3.75 -31.74
C VAL A 628 44.08 4.95 -31.56
N ARG A 629 44.60 5.53 -32.67
CA ARG A 629 45.41 6.76 -32.60
C ARG A 629 44.67 7.93 -31.97
N ARG A 630 43.38 8.11 -32.30
CA ARG A 630 42.54 9.14 -31.68
C ARG A 630 42.34 8.89 -30.17
N ALA A 631 42.14 7.63 -29.76
CA ALA A 631 42.03 7.29 -28.34
C ALA A 631 43.36 7.53 -27.61
N ALA A 632 44.50 7.20 -28.22
CA ALA A 632 45.82 7.47 -27.67
C ALA A 632 46.08 8.97 -27.48
N ILE A 633 45.64 9.82 -28.42
CA ILE A 633 45.70 11.27 -28.27
C ILE A 633 44.84 11.75 -27.10
N ALA A 634 43.62 11.21 -26.94
CA ALA A 634 42.77 11.57 -25.80
C ALA A 634 43.43 11.19 -24.47
N THR A 635 44.02 10.00 -24.38
CA THR A 635 44.80 9.57 -23.20
C THR A 635 45.99 10.49 -22.94
N LEU A 636 46.74 10.86 -23.99
CA LEU A 636 47.89 11.77 -23.89
C LEU A 636 47.47 13.18 -23.41
N THR A 637 46.31 13.68 -23.85
CA THR A 637 45.74 14.94 -23.37
C THR A 637 45.28 14.87 -21.91
N GLU A 638 44.80 13.70 -21.46
CA GLU A 638 44.30 13.49 -20.10
C GLU A 638 45.42 13.27 -19.08
N THR A 639 46.46 12.51 -19.43
CA THR A 639 47.54 12.13 -18.50
C THR A 639 48.76 13.05 -18.56
N VAL A 640 48.89 13.84 -19.62
CA VAL A 640 49.92 14.88 -19.83
C VAL A 640 51.35 14.48 -19.41
N PRO A 641 51.90 13.34 -19.87
CA PRO A 641 53.30 12.99 -19.60
C PRO A 641 54.29 13.97 -20.25
N GLU A 642 55.54 13.96 -19.78
CA GLU A 642 56.62 14.73 -20.41
C GLU A 642 56.75 14.37 -21.91
N GLY A 643 56.77 15.36 -22.79
CA GLY A 643 56.77 15.18 -24.24
C GLY A 643 55.39 15.21 -24.92
N THR A 644 54.30 15.44 -24.16
CA THR A 644 52.93 15.56 -24.68
C THR A 644 52.80 16.59 -25.81
N GLY A 645 53.41 17.78 -25.65
CA GLY A 645 53.34 18.86 -26.64
C GLY A 645 53.86 18.45 -28.02
N PRO A 646 55.13 18.02 -28.15
CA PRO A 646 55.66 17.50 -29.42
C PRO A 646 54.84 16.35 -30.02
N ALA A 647 54.32 15.44 -29.19
CA ALA A 647 53.50 14.32 -29.67
C ALA A 647 52.16 14.78 -30.28
N LEU A 648 51.49 15.76 -29.67
CA LEU A 648 50.26 16.35 -30.22
C LEU A 648 50.55 17.14 -31.50
N VAL A 649 51.65 17.89 -31.56
CA VAL A 649 52.07 18.61 -32.78
C VAL A 649 52.33 17.64 -33.92
N ALA A 650 53.04 16.53 -33.67
CA ALA A 650 53.26 15.50 -34.68
C ALA A 650 51.94 14.90 -35.19
N ALA A 651 50.96 14.70 -34.29
CA ALA A 651 49.64 14.17 -34.64
C ALA A 651 48.77 15.13 -35.48
N LEU A 652 49.10 16.42 -35.57
CA LEU A 652 48.47 17.34 -36.52
C LEU A 652 48.77 16.97 -37.98
N ALA A 653 49.84 16.22 -38.25
CA ALA A 653 50.18 15.73 -39.58
C ALA A 653 49.53 14.36 -39.92
N ASP A 654 48.72 13.79 -39.02
CA ASP A 654 48.10 12.47 -39.24
C ASP A 654 47.26 12.44 -40.53
N PRO A 655 47.28 11.37 -41.34
CA PRO A 655 46.49 11.30 -42.58
C PRO A 655 44.97 11.36 -42.33
N HIS A 656 44.49 10.99 -41.14
CA HIS A 656 43.08 10.93 -40.81
C HIS A 656 42.57 12.18 -40.08
N GLY A 657 41.54 12.85 -40.63
CA GLY A 657 41.08 14.15 -40.14
C GLY A 657 40.55 14.17 -38.70
N THR A 658 40.01 13.06 -38.20
CA THR A 658 39.54 12.99 -36.80
C THR A 658 40.69 12.90 -35.79
N VAL A 659 41.84 12.37 -36.19
CA VAL A 659 43.04 12.27 -35.35
C VAL A 659 43.66 13.65 -35.25
N ARG A 660 43.83 14.35 -36.39
CA ARG A 660 44.26 15.76 -36.43
C ARG A 660 43.38 16.68 -35.60
N ARG A 661 42.05 16.51 -35.67
CA ARG A 661 41.11 17.31 -34.87
C ARG A 661 41.30 17.07 -33.37
N ALA A 662 41.45 15.81 -32.95
CA ALA A 662 41.71 15.49 -31.55
C ALA A 662 43.03 16.07 -31.06
N ALA A 663 44.09 16.03 -31.88
CA ALA A 663 45.37 16.66 -31.56
C ALA A 663 45.26 18.18 -31.40
N ALA A 664 44.56 18.84 -32.33
CA ALA A 664 44.32 20.28 -32.25
C ALA A 664 43.50 20.67 -31.01
N THR A 665 42.46 19.90 -30.68
CA THR A 665 41.68 20.10 -29.46
C THR A 665 42.55 19.91 -28.21
N GLY A 666 43.37 18.86 -28.16
CA GLY A 666 44.30 18.63 -27.04
C GLY A 666 45.31 19.77 -26.85
N LEU A 667 45.86 20.33 -27.93
CA LEU A 667 46.75 21.48 -27.87
C LEU A 667 46.05 22.74 -27.34
N VAL A 668 44.80 22.97 -27.73
CA VAL A 668 43.99 24.08 -27.22
C VAL A 668 43.67 23.90 -25.74
N GLU A 669 43.32 22.68 -25.33
CA GLU A 669 43.01 22.36 -23.93
C GLU A 669 44.23 22.50 -23.01
N LEU A 670 45.42 22.19 -23.50
CA LEU A 670 46.65 22.20 -22.71
C LEU A 670 47.50 23.47 -22.89
N VAL A 671 46.95 24.54 -23.45
CA VAL A 671 47.68 25.78 -23.77
C VAL A 671 48.33 26.44 -22.54
N GLU A 672 47.74 26.30 -21.35
CA GLU A 672 48.29 26.82 -20.09
C GLU A 672 49.15 25.79 -19.33
N VAL A 673 49.20 24.54 -19.81
CA VAL A 673 49.83 23.39 -19.13
C VAL A 673 51.15 23.01 -19.78
N LEU A 674 51.25 23.08 -21.11
CA LEU A 674 52.45 22.71 -21.85
C LEU A 674 53.55 23.78 -21.71
N PRO A 675 54.82 23.38 -21.51
CA PRO A 675 55.93 24.32 -21.52
C PRO A 675 56.09 24.94 -22.90
N ALA A 676 56.41 26.25 -22.95
CA ALA A 676 56.67 26.93 -24.21
C ALA A 676 57.93 26.37 -24.88
N THR A 677 57.77 25.68 -26.01
CA THR A 677 58.87 25.20 -26.86
C THR A 677 58.77 25.79 -28.28
N PRO A 678 59.87 25.86 -29.05
CA PRO A 678 59.86 26.38 -30.42
C PRO A 678 58.86 25.67 -31.35
N GLU A 679 58.53 24.41 -31.07
CA GLU A 679 57.58 23.59 -31.84
C GLU A 679 56.12 23.90 -31.53
N LEU A 680 55.83 24.55 -30.40
CA LEU A 680 54.49 24.93 -29.94
C LEU A 680 54.18 26.42 -30.15
N GLY A 681 55.17 27.22 -30.56
CA GLY A 681 55.11 28.69 -30.70
C GLY A 681 54.69 29.20 -32.08
#